data_AF-A0A2V7YHE2-F1
#
_entry.id   AF-A0A2V7YHE2-F1
#
_cell.length_a   1.000
_cell.length_b   1.000
_cell.length_c   1.000
_cell.angle_alpha   90.00
_cell.angle_beta   90.00
_cell.angle_gamma   90.00
#
_symmetry.space_group_name_H-M   'P 1'
#
loop_
_entity.id
_entity.type
_entity.pdbx_description
1 polymer ?
#
loop_
_entity_poly.entity_id
_entity_poly.type
_entity_poly.pdbx_seq_one_letter_code
_entity_poly.pdbx_strand_id
1 'polypeptide(L)'
;MTPEQLLRKVFPPMLATLADAPPADDANWTYEMKYDGFRAITAIVGGRFAMWSRNELDLAPRFPVIADAVAKIKVKDAVLDGEIVALDDRGAPRFQLLQQSAQREFIFMFDLIWLDGHDLRQQRYEDRRAALEKLLRRPPARVRVAEQLDLSGKEALKLAAGSGYEGIIAKKKTSCYEGRRSRDWLKVKALNEQEFIIVGWNPSTHSSKEIGSLHLAVRGDDSELHYAGKVGTGFSAKQRAWFKDELSKDVVPRTMVKDAPRVRDATWVKPRFVGQVAFTEWTEDNKLRHPSFLGLREDKSPEEVVREKPIKTGGRRVAGSGSVGTTRQKPPATRQVSLSHPERVLYPRDKITKQDVADYYDAVAEPMIRTLCDRPLALEHWNDGIDKPSWFHQNIGREGPPWLTTIDTPTRASSRKTVRHLVVDKPETLRWLAQMSVLTIHMWSSRGASLNEPDWFVFDLDPAKGKGIEQAIEAAIVIRGLLENMQLPSVPKTSGKRGIHVFIPLASGYTHEQAADFACSISAAVASRVPSITVERSIAKRHGRLYLDCMQNGYGKTMVAPYSLRAINGAPVSAPLRWEEINKKLDPNKFNLRTMPARLAKVGDLFEAVFKNRAKLPEGAALAREFARRGYALTLLARRADLLEQLAQDLPEAVAIPCDVTDSAAVHDAVARVGAIDVAIANAGVGTTGWAAKSVADAELMMRVNYFGMLYLFDAVIPQMMERRSGHFAGMASIAGLRGFPTASGYSASKAAMQAFLESARVELASFGIRVTTVNPGFIATAMTEKNTFKMPFLMSAERAAKIIADGIERGARIVEFPWPMSFATRFSRALPAWVTDRLMGGAVR
;
A
#
# COMPACT_ATOMS: atom_id res chain seq x y z
N MET A 1 60.83 -4.97 -17.09
CA MET A 1 59.63 -5.66 -16.56
C MET A 1 58.47 -5.33 -17.48
N THR A 2 57.67 -6.31 -17.90
CA THR A 2 56.44 -6.02 -18.67
C THR A 2 55.29 -5.66 -17.72
N PRO A 3 54.21 -5.01 -18.20
CA PRO A 3 53.03 -4.75 -17.39
C PRO A 3 52.44 -6.02 -16.73
N GLU A 4 52.40 -7.15 -17.44
CA GLU A 4 51.88 -8.43 -16.94
C GLU A 4 52.78 -9.01 -15.83
N GLN A 5 54.10 -8.91 -16.00
CA GLN A 5 55.04 -9.32 -14.96
C GLN A 5 54.89 -8.47 -13.70
N LEU A 6 54.55 -7.18 -13.85
CA LEU A 6 54.30 -6.29 -12.73
C LEU A 6 52.97 -6.61 -12.03
N LEU A 7 51.90 -6.91 -12.77
CA LEU A 7 50.63 -7.38 -12.20
C LEU A 7 50.80 -8.65 -11.36
N ARG A 8 51.54 -9.65 -11.87
CA ARG A 8 51.77 -10.91 -11.13
C ARG A 8 52.43 -10.72 -9.77
N LYS A 9 53.19 -9.63 -9.55
CA LYS A 9 53.83 -9.36 -8.25
C LYS A 9 52.86 -8.84 -7.19
N VAL A 10 51.76 -8.23 -7.61
CA VAL A 10 50.82 -7.55 -6.72
C VAL A 10 49.51 -8.30 -6.54
N PHE A 11 49.21 -9.27 -7.41
CA PHE A 11 48.06 -10.15 -7.26
C PHE A 11 48.23 -11.15 -6.10
N PRO A 12 47.12 -11.57 -5.48
CA PRO A 12 45.72 -11.17 -5.76
C PRO A 12 45.35 -9.81 -5.15
N PRO A 13 44.29 -9.13 -5.62
CA PRO A 13 43.87 -7.82 -5.11
C PRO A 13 43.15 -7.89 -3.76
N MET A 14 43.11 -6.76 -3.03
CA MET A 14 42.44 -6.62 -1.74
C MET A 14 40.91 -6.61 -1.86
N LEU A 15 40.20 -7.40 -1.05
CA LEU A 15 38.74 -7.47 -1.08
C LEU A 15 38.10 -6.84 0.16
N ALA A 16 37.02 -6.08 -0.03
CA ALA A 16 36.28 -5.47 1.07
C ALA A 16 35.34 -6.48 1.79
N THR A 17 35.15 -6.32 3.09
CA THR A 17 34.21 -7.11 3.91
C THR A 17 32.84 -6.43 3.97
N LEU A 18 31.74 -7.19 3.83
CA LEU A 18 30.39 -6.63 3.99
C LEU A 18 30.13 -6.30 5.46
N ALA A 19 29.76 -5.05 5.75
CA ALA A 19 29.38 -4.60 7.09
C ALA A 19 27.90 -4.17 7.12
N ASP A 20 27.28 -4.32 8.30
CA ASP A 20 25.88 -3.92 8.54
C ASP A 20 25.68 -2.41 8.68
N ALA A 21 26.74 -1.69 9.05
CA ALA A 21 26.77 -0.25 9.19
C ALA A 21 28.19 0.29 8.93
N PRO A 22 28.33 1.61 8.66
CA PRO A 22 29.62 2.27 8.68
C PRO A 22 30.26 2.16 10.08
N PRO A 23 31.61 2.12 10.18
CA PRO A 23 32.32 2.21 11.45
C PRO A 23 31.82 3.38 12.31
N ALA A 24 31.76 3.16 13.63
CA ALA A 24 31.36 4.22 14.57
C ALA A 24 32.46 5.27 14.81
N ASP A 25 33.69 4.97 14.43
CA ASP A 25 34.86 5.81 14.61
C ASP A 25 35.23 6.50 13.29
N ASP A 26 34.55 7.61 12.98
CA ASP A 26 34.78 8.35 11.73
C ASP A 26 36.20 8.95 11.64
N ALA A 27 36.90 9.17 12.76
CA ALA A 27 38.20 9.81 12.76
C ALA A 27 39.29 8.95 12.09
N ASN A 28 39.21 7.63 12.23
CA ASN A 28 40.18 6.68 11.69
C ASN A 28 39.82 6.11 10.31
N TRP A 29 38.68 6.51 9.76
CA TRP A 29 38.14 5.96 8.51
C TRP A 29 37.91 7.06 7.48
N THR A 30 37.95 6.66 6.22
CA THR A 30 37.60 7.48 5.07
C THR A 30 36.54 6.76 4.26
N TYR A 31 35.63 7.53 3.69
CA TYR A 31 34.49 6.98 2.96
C TYR A 31 34.60 7.36 1.49
N GLU A 32 34.47 6.37 0.61
CA GLU A 32 34.41 6.56 -0.83
C GLU A 32 33.06 6.08 -1.37
N MET A 33 32.61 6.68 -2.47
CA MET A 33 31.45 6.15 -3.21
C MET A 33 31.72 4.71 -3.67
N LYS A 34 30.75 3.81 -3.45
CA LYS A 34 30.84 2.45 -3.98
C LYS A 34 30.40 2.44 -5.45
N TYR A 35 31.35 2.10 -6.31
CA TYR A 35 31.12 1.84 -7.72
C TYR A 35 30.76 0.35 -7.93
N ASP A 36 29.80 0.07 -8.81
CA ASP A 36 29.39 -1.30 -9.16
C ASP A 36 29.62 -1.54 -10.66
N GLY A 37 30.58 -2.41 -10.98
CA GLY A 37 31.11 -2.54 -12.32
C GLY A 37 32.04 -3.74 -12.51
N PHE A 38 33.06 -3.58 -13.35
CA PHE A 38 34.16 -4.55 -13.50
C PHE A 38 35.41 -4.02 -12.81
N ARG A 39 35.86 -4.72 -11.77
CA ARG A 39 37.11 -4.39 -11.09
C ARG A 39 38.28 -4.62 -12.03
N ALA A 40 39.12 -3.61 -12.19
CA ALA A 40 40.24 -3.59 -13.11
C ALA A 40 41.52 -3.16 -12.37
N ILE A 41 42.50 -4.06 -12.35
CA ILE A 41 43.84 -3.81 -11.83
C ILE A 41 44.72 -3.54 -13.04
N THR A 42 45.19 -2.30 -13.17
CA THR A 42 45.94 -1.85 -14.34
C THR A 42 47.40 -1.59 -14.01
N ALA A 43 48.30 -2.32 -14.66
CA ALA A 43 49.72 -2.01 -14.65
C ALA A 43 50.07 -1.19 -15.89
N ILE A 44 50.93 -0.19 -15.71
CA ILE A 44 51.50 0.61 -16.80
C ILE A 44 53.01 0.56 -16.63
N VAL A 45 53.76 0.30 -17.70
CA VAL A 45 55.23 0.33 -17.72
C VAL A 45 55.71 0.92 -19.04
N GLY A 46 56.34 2.09 -18.98
CA GLY A 46 56.94 2.75 -20.16
C GLY A 46 55.95 2.97 -21.31
N GLY A 47 54.71 3.37 -21.00
CA GLY A 47 53.65 3.62 -21.99
C GLY A 47 52.90 2.39 -22.50
N ARG A 48 53.29 1.18 -22.09
CA ARG A 48 52.50 -0.06 -22.29
C ARG A 48 51.67 -0.36 -21.06
N PHE A 49 50.54 -1.05 -21.21
CA PHE A 49 49.68 -1.40 -20.09
C PHE A 49 49.17 -2.84 -20.19
N ALA A 50 48.75 -3.38 -19.05
CA ALA A 50 47.94 -4.59 -18.94
C ALA A 50 46.82 -4.32 -17.93
N MET A 51 45.61 -4.79 -18.20
CA MET A 51 44.43 -4.53 -17.37
C MET A 51 43.71 -5.83 -17.07
N TRP A 52 43.86 -6.30 -15.84
CA TRP A 52 43.29 -7.58 -15.40
C TRP A 52 42.09 -7.39 -14.51
N SER A 53 41.11 -8.28 -14.67
CA SER A 53 40.07 -8.48 -13.67
C SER A 53 40.66 -9.05 -12.39
N ARG A 54 39.84 -9.14 -11.33
CA ARG A 54 40.20 -9.79 -10.07
C ARG A 54 40.68 -11.24 -10.21
N ASN A 55 40.30 -11.92 -11.30
CA ASN A 55 40.60 -13.31 -11.61
C ASN A 55 41.59 -13.44 -12.80
N GLU A 56 42.42 -12.41 -13.02
CA GLU A 56 43.49 -12.39 -14.03
C GLU A 56 43.02 -12.45 -15.50
N LEU A 57 41.71 -12.28 -15.76
CA LEU A 57 41.19 -12.14 -17.12
C LEU A 57 41.57 -10.78 -17.72
N ASP A 58 42.04 -10.77 -18.97
CA ASP A 58 42.33 -9.53 -19.70
C ASP A 58 41.03 -8.79 -20.06
N LEU A 59 40.91 -7.57 -19.53
CA LEU A 59 39.74 -6.71 -19.72
C LEU A 59 39.90 -5.77 -20.90
N ALA A 60 41.09 -5.62 -21.49
CA ALA A 60 41.33 -4.70 -22.59
C ALA A 60 40.46 -4.98 -23.84
N PRO A 61 40.26 -6.24 -24.28
CA PRO A 61 39.39 -6.53 -25.42
C PRO A 61 37.92 -6.17 -25.18
N ARG A 62 37.47 -6.26 -23.91
CA ARG A 62 36.09 -5.95 -23.53
C ARG A 62 35.85 -4.45 -23.45
N PHE A 63 36.84 -3.69 -22.97
CA PHE A 63 36.72 -2.25 -22.72
C PHE A 63 37.78 -1.45 -23.51
N PRO A 64 37.71 -1.46 -24.86
CA PRO A 64 38.75 -0.86 -25.70
C PRO A 64 38.89 0.66 -25.48
N VAL A 65 37.77 1.35 -25.19
CA VAL A 65 37.77 2.80 -24.93
C VAL A 65 38.49 3.13 -23.62
N ILE A 66 38.36 2.26 -22.60
CA ILE A 66 39.06 2.41 -21.33
C ILE A 66 40.55 2.05 -21.48
N ALA A 67 40.85 0.98 -22.21
CA ALA A 67 42.22 0.60 -22.56
C ALA A 67 42.99 1.78 -23.21
N ASP A 68 42.40 2.43 -24.21
CA ASP A 68 42.98 3.61 -24.87
C ASP A 68 43.18 4.81 -23.92
N ALA A 69 42.28 4.98 -22.95
CA ALA A 69 42.36 6.05 -21.98
C ALA A 69 43.48 5.80 -20.97
N VAL A 70 43.60 4.58 -20.46
CA VAL A 70 44.60 4.20 -19.47
C VAL A 70 46.02 4.17 -20.05
N ALA A 71 46.17 3.78 -21.32
CA ALA A 71 47.45 3.85 -22.04
C ALA A 71 48.06 5.27 -22.11
N LYS A 72 47.23 6.32 -21.95
CA LYS A 72 47.66 7.73 -21.99
C LYS A 72 48.14 8.29 -20.65
N ILE A 73 48.07 7.51 -19.58
CA ILE A 73 48.59 7.91 -18.27
C ILE A 73 50.11 7.95 -18.33
N LYS A 74 50.71 9.12 -18.06
CA LYS A 74 52.16 9.33 -18.12
C LYS A 74 52.80 8.96 -16.79
N VAL A 75 53.48 7.82 -16.74
CA VAL A 75 54.22 7.33 -15.57
C VAL A 75 55.33 6.38 -16.03
N LYS A 76 56.41 6.23 -15.24
CA LYS A 76 57.48 5.29 -15.56
C LYS A 76 56.96 3.86 -15.38
N ASP A 77 56.45 3.56 -14.19
CA ASP A 77 55.72 2.33 -13.91
C ASP A 77 54.73 2.52 -12.76
N ALA A 78 53.53 1.95 -12.87
CA ALA A 78 52.52 2.03 -11.81
C ALA A 78 51.57 0.83 -11.85
N VAL A 79 50.97 0.49 -10.71
CA VAL A 79 49.80 -0.39 -10.65
C VAL A 79 48.66 0.29 -9.90
N LEU A 80 47.53 0.43 -10.59
CA LEU A 80 46.32 1.10 -10.14
C LEU A 80 45.20 0.08 -9.92
N ASP A 81 44.40 0.28 -8.87
CA ASP A 81 43.20 -0.51 -8.60
C ASP A 81 41.97 0.37 -8.81
N GLY A 82 41.04 -0.09 -9.65
CA GLY A 82 39.88 0.69 -10.02
C GLY A 82 38.68 -0.15 -10.43
N GLU A 83 37.57 0.54 -10.68
CA GLU A 83 36.30 -0.05 -11.11
C GLU A 83 35.86 0.59 -12.43
N ILE A 84 35.59 -0.24 -13.44
CA ILE A 84 35.01 0.20 -14.72
C ILE A 84 33.50 0.22 -14.59
N VAL A 85 32.89 1.39 -14.77
CA VAL A 85 31.45 1.62 -14.69
C VAL A 85 30.93 2.34 -15.92
N ALA A 86 29.62 2.22 -16.17
CA ALA A 86 28.92 3.04 -17.15
C ALA A 86 28.06 4.08 -16.42
N LEU A 87 28.12 5.34 -16.85
CA LEU A 87 27.36 6.43 -16.25
C LEU A 87 26.09 6.75 -17.05
N ASP A 88 25.01 7.09 -16.33
CA ASP A 88 23.78 7.63 -16.94
C ASP A 88 23.92 9.12 -17.30
N ASP A 89 22.87 9.71 -17.90
CA ASP A 89 22.88 11.11 -18.35
C ASP A 89 22.99 12.11 -17.19
N ARG A 90 22.80 11.66 -15.94
CA ARG A 90 22.98 12.46 -14.72
C ARG A 90 24.34 12.22 -14.07
N GLY A 91 25.19 11.38 -14.67
CA GLY A 91 26.52 11.06 -14.17
C GLY A 91 26.56 9.97 -13.10
N ALA A 92 25.44 9.29 -12.81
CA ALA A 92 25.39 8.24 -11.80
C ALA A 92 25.74 6.85 -12.41
N PRO A 93 26.47 5.99 -11.69
CA PRO A 93 26.84 4.66 -12.20
C PRO A 93 25.62 3.73 -12.30
N ARG A 94 25.51 3.01 -13.41
CA ARG A 94 24.46 2.02 -13.68
C ARG A 94 25.06 0.76 -14.29
N PHE A 95 25.08 -0.33 -13.53
CA PHE A 95 25.61 -1.62 -14.00
C PHE A 95 24.94 -2.10 -15.30
N GLN A 96 23.62 -1.90 -15.44
CA GLN A 96 22.84 -2.28 -16.63
C GLN A 96 23.37 -1.65 -17.93
N LEU A 97 23.98 -0.46 -17.86
CA LEU A 97 24.48 0.24 -19.05
C LEU A 97 25.76 -0.40 -19.60
N LEU A 98 26.53 -1.13 -18.78
CA LEU A 98 27.74 -1.86 -19.20
C LEU A 98 27.43 -2.96 -20.23
N GLN A 99 26.18 -3.40 -20.35
CA GLN A 99 25.76 -4.41 -21.33
C GLN A 99 25.25 -3.82 -22.66
N GLN A 100 25.04 -2.50 -22.73
CA GLN A 100 24.27 -1.87 -23.81
C GLN A 100 25.11 -0.98 -24.75
N SER A 101 26.20 -0.36 -24.29
CA SER A 101 27.07 0.46 -25.16
C SER A 101 28.43 0.83 -24.54
N ALA A 102 29.50 0.67 -25.33
CA ALA A 102 30.89 0.98 -24.96
C ALA A 102 31.23 2.49 -24.84
N GLN A 103 30.31 3.40 -25.20
CA GLN A 103 30.63 4.83 -25.31
C GLN A 103 30.48 5.63 -24.00
N ARG A 104 29.91 5.05 -22.95
CA ARG A 104 29.62 5.73 -21.67
C ARG A 104 30.43 5.19 -20.49
N GLU A 105 31.48 4.43 -20.80
CA GLU A 105 32.34 3.79 -19.82
C GLU A 105 33.36 4.78 -19.24
N PHE A 106 33.59 4.66 -17.94
CA PHE A 106 34.60 5.35 -17.16
C PHE A 106 35.28 4.35 -16.23
N ILE A 107 36.57 4.57 -15.93
CA ILE A 107 37.27 3.83 -14.87
C ILE A 107 37.54 4.77 -13.70
N PHE A 108 37.11 4.36 -12.50
CA PHE A 108 37.35 5.07 -11.25
C PHE A 108 38.44 4.35 -10.46
N MET A 109 39.63 4.95 -10.40
CA MET A 109 40.77 4.44 -9.65
C MET A 109 40.62 4.82 -8.17
N PHE A 110 40.75 3.86 -7.27
CA PHE A 110 40.53 4.04 -5.83
C PHE A 110 41.71 3.65 -4.94
N ASP A 111 42.76 3.02 -5.49
CA ASP A 111 44.02 2.79 -4.78
C ASP A 111 45.21 2.73 -5.76
N LEU A 112 46.41 2.95 -5.23
CA LEU A 112 47.69 2.89 -5.95
C LEU A 112 48.61 1.90 -5.25
N ILE A 113 48.89 0.79 -5.92
CA ILE A 113 49.61 -0.36 -5.36
C ILE A 113 51.12 -0.23 -5.58
N TRP A 114 51.53 0.36 -6.70
CA TRP A 114 52.92 0.49 -7.10
C TRP A 114 53.13 1.82 -7.83
N LEU A 115 54.26 2.49 -7.61
CA LEU A 115 54.65 3.71 -8.31
C LEU A 115 56.17 3.84 -8.47
N ASP A 116 56.62 4.05 -9.70
CA ASP A 116 58.00 4.39 -10.11
C ASP A 116 59.08 3.55 -9.41
N GLY A 117 58.90 2.23 -9.43
CA GLY A 117 59.80 1.22 -8.87
C GLY A 117 59.54 0.85 -7.41
N HIS A 118 58.55 1.46 -6.75
CA HIS A 118 58.26 1.26 -5.34
C HIS A 118 56.94 0.53 -5.13
N ASP A 119 56.97 -0.56 -4.35
CA ASP A 119 55.77 -1.26 -3.87
C ASP A 119 55.17 -0.48 -2.70
N LEU A 120 53.96 0.04 -2.90
CA LEU A 120 53.28 0.88 -1.92
C LEU A 120 52.39 0.08 -0.97
N ARG A 121 52.26 -1.26 -1.11
CA ARG A 121 51.29 -2.07 -0.33
C ARG A 121 51.46 -1.94 1.17
N GLN A 122 52.69 -1.74 1.66
CA GLN A 122 52.99 -1.58 3.09
C GLN A 122 52.83 -0.13 3.61
N GLN A 123 52.56 0.83 2.73
CA GLN A 123 52.28 2.22 3.12
C GLN A 123 50.84 2.36 3.61
N ARG A 124 50.56 3.42 4.39
CA ARG A 124 49.19 3.72 4.84
C ARG A 124 48.30 4.10 3.65
N TYR A 125 47.02 3.77 3.73
CA TYR A 125 46.07 4.09 2.66
C TYR A 125 46.02 5.59 2.35
N GLU A 126 46.09 6.47 3.35
CA GLU A 126 46.12 7.92 3.14
C GLU A 126 47.31 8.38 2.27
N ASP A 127 48.49 7.77 2.46
CA ASP A 127 49.69 8.11 1.70
C ASP A 127 49.58 7.60 0.25
N ARG A 128 49.05 6.38 0.06
CA ARG A 128 48.79 5.81 -1.28
C ARG A 128 47.73 6.62 -2.03
N ARG A 129 46.68 7.04 -1.32
CA ARG A 129 45.59 7.85 -1.86
C ARG A 129 46.08 9.22 -2.31
N ALA A 130 46.89 9.90 -1.50
CA ALA A 130 47.50 11.18 -1.89
C ALA A 130 48.42 11.02 -3.11
N ALA A 131 49.19 9.92 -3.20
CA ALA A 131 50.01 9.61 -4.36
C ALA A 131 49.17 9.34 -5.63
N LEU A 132 48.04 8.64 -5.50
CA LEU A 132 47.08 8.41 -6.58
C LEU A 132 46.53 9.73 -7.12
N GLU A 133 46.08 10.63 -6.24
CA GLU A 133 45.54 11.94 -6.62
C GLU A 133 46.60 12.83 -7.28
N LYS A 134 47.85 12.74 -6.82
CA LYS A 134 48.97 13.43 -7.45
C LYS A 134 49.26 12.90 -8.86
N LEU A 135 49.28 11.57 -9.03
CA LEU A 135 49.49 10.93 -10.33
C LEU A 135 48.36 11.27 -11.32
N LEU A 136 47.12 11.28 -10.85
CA LEU A 136 45.91 11.54 -11.66
C LEU A 136 45.40 12.97 -11.54
N ARG A 137 46.28 13.95 -11.23
CA ARG A 137 45.89 15.37 -11.16
C ARG A 137 45.35 15.92 -12.49
N ARG A 138 45.81 15.35 -13.61
CA ARG A 138 45.35 15.64 -14.98
C ARG A 138 45.08 14.32 -15.71
N PRO A 139 44.02 13.60 -15.36
CA PRO A 139 43.80 12.27 -15.88
C PRO A 139 43.34 12.34 -17.35
N PRO A 140 43.67 11.33 -18.18
CA PRO A 140 43.08 11.20 -19.50
C PRO A 140 41.55 11.17 -19.44
N ALA A 141 40.90 11.55 -20.55
CA ALA A 141 39.45 11.45 -20.65
C ALA A 141 38.99 10.02 -20.30
N ARG A 142 37.96 9.90 -19.45
CA ARG A 142 37.37 8.63 -18.94
C ARG A 142 38.10 7.94 -17.79
N VAL A 143 39.28 8.42 -17.39
CA VAL A 143 39.94 8.01 -16.13
C VAL A 143 39.59 9.02 -15.05
N ARG A 144 39.14 8.54 -13.89
CA ARG A 144 38.81 9.39 -12.73
C ARG A 144 39.37 8.77 -11.46
N VAL A 145 39.59 9.59 -10.44
CA VAL A 145 39.82 9.09 -9.09
C VAL A 145 38.44 8.88 -8.44
N ALA A 146 38.28 7.79 -7.70
CA ALA A 146 37.07 7.51 -6.92
C ALA A 146 36.79 8.66 -5.95
N GLU A 147 35.53 9.08 -5.88
CA GLU A 147 35.12 10.21 -5.04
C GLU A 147 35.22 9.84 -3.56
N GLN A 148 36.04 10.59 -2.82
CA GLN A 148 36.13 10.52 -1.37
C GLN A 148 35.16 11.54 -0.76
N LEU A 149 34.36 11.08 0.19
CA LEU A 149 33.31 11.85 0.84
C LEU A 149 33.84 12.41 2.17
N ASP A 150 33.90 13.73 2.28
CA ASP A 150 34.24 14.43 3.51
C ASP A 150 33.00 14.55 4.43
N LEU A 151 32.51 13.40 4.85
CA LEU A 151 31.28 13.22 5.63
C LEU A 151 31.48 12.10 6.66
N SER A 152 30.68 12.09 7.73
CA SER A 152 30.61 10.92 8.61
C SER A 152 30.12 9.70 7.83
N GLY A 153 30.45 8.48 8.29
CA GLY A 153 30.07 7.26 7.58
C GLY A 153 28.56 7.13 7.37
N LYS A 154 27.77 7.63 8.32
CA LYS A 154 26.30 7.67 8.22
C LYS A 154 25.81 8.67 7.17
N GLU A 155 26.42 9.85 7.11
CA GLU A 155 26.09 10.88 6.12
C GLU A 155 26.55 10.46 4.72
N ALA A 156 27.74 9.87 4.60
CA ALA A 156 28.26 9.31 3.38
C ALA A 156 27.34 8.21 2.83
N LEU A 157 26.87 7.30 3.68
CA LEU A 157 25.91 6.25 3.29
C LEU A 157 24.57 6.85 2.84
N LYS A 158 24.09 7.87 3.54
CA LYS A 158 22.85 8.59 3.18
C LYS A 158 22.97 9.33 1.85
N LEU A 159 24.12 9.97 1.61
CA LEU A 159 24.42 10.63 0.33
C LEU A 159 24.47 9.62 -0.81
N ALA A 160 25.18 8.49 -0.61
CA ALA A 160 25.22 7.41 -1.58
C ALA A 160 23.81 6.88 -1.91
N ALA A 161 22.98 6.67 -0.89
CA ALA A 161 21.58 6.25 -1.06
C ALA A 161 20.74 7.28 -1.84
N GLY A 162 20.84 8.56 -1.47
CA GLY A 162 20.09 9.66 -2.10
C GLY A 162 20.51 9.95 -3.55
N SER A 163 21.76 9.68 -3.89
CA SER A 163 22.33 9.84 -5.24
C SER A 163 22.22 8.57 -6.09
N GLY A 164 21.59 7.50 -5.57
CA GLY A 164 21.36 6.25 -6.29
C GLY A 164 22.62 5.43 -6.56
N TYR A 165 23.62 5.51 -5.66
CA TYR A 165 24.79 4.63 -5.62
C TYR A 165 24.46 3.37 -4.80
N GLU A 166 25.17 2.27 -5.05
CA GLU A 166 24.94 1.00 -4.32
C GLU A 166 25.23 1.14 -2.82
N GLY A 167 26.17 2.01 -2.46
CA GLY A 167 26.56 2.25 -1.07
C GLY A 167 27.90 2.99 -0.98
N ILE A 168 28.63 2.73 0.09
CA ILE A 168 29.97 3.29 0.33
C ILE A 168 31.00 2.21 0.59
N ILE A 169 32.27 2.55 0.34
CA ILE A 169 33.43 1.80 0.83
C ILE A 169 34.06 2.61 1.95
N ALA A 170 34.09 2.06 3.16
CA ALA A 170 34.86 2.60 4.26
C ALA A 170 36.26 1.97 4.25
N LYS A 171 37.30 2.81 4.24
CA LYS A 171 38.70 2.39 4.27
C LYS A 171 39.36 2.98 5.52
N LYS A 172 40.09 2.16 6.27
CA LYS A 172 40.81 2.64 7.45
C LYS A 172 42.06 3.42 7.00
N LYS A 173 42.23 4.66 7.48
CA LYS A 173 43.30 5.59 7.03
C LYS A 173 44.69 4.97 7.08
N THR A 174 44.96 4.23 8.14
CA THR A 174 46.26 3.60 8.42
C THR A 174 46.43 2.20 7.82
N SER A 175 45.47 1.69 7.02
CA SER A 175 45.54 0.31 6.52
C SER A 175 46.56 0.12 5.40
N CYS A 176 47.25 -1.02 5.43
CA CYS A 176 48.04 -1.52 4.32
C CYS A 176 47.15 -2.19 3.26
N TYR A 177 47.64 -2.31 2.03
CA TYR A 177 46.97 -3.06 0.97
C TYR A 177 47.32 -4.55 1.10
N GLU A 178 46.32 -5.38 1.38
CA GLU A 178 46.51 -6.83 1.56
C GLU A 178 46.00 -7.62 0.36
N GLY A 179 46.72 -8.63 -0.12
CA GLY A 179 46.25 -9.52 -1.19
C GLY A 179 45.19 -10.54 -0.73
N ARG A 180 44.16 -10.10 0.00
CA ARG A 180 43.08 -10.94 0.53
C ARG A 180 41.88 -10.10 0.93
N ARG A 181 40.81 -10.74 1.41
CA ARG A 181 39.71 -10.04 2.05
C ARG A 181 40.13 -9.47 3.40
N SER A 182 39.93 -8.18 3.60
CA SER A 182 40.33 -7.46 4.80
C SER A 182 39.13 -6.80 5.49
N ARG A 183 39.23 -6.63 6.80
CA ARG A 183 38.28 -5.86 7.61
C ARG A 183 38.60 -4.37 7.66
N ASP A 184 39.74 -3.97 7.13
CA ASP A 184 40.12 -2.56 7.03
C ASP A 184 39.50 -1.86 5.80
N TRP A 185 38.95 -2.65 4.88
CA TRP A 185 38.04 -2.20 3.83
C TRP A 185 36.65 -2.79 4.07
N LEU A 186 35.68 -1.95 4.36
CA LEU A 186 34.29 -2.35 4.56
C LEU A 186 33.44 -1.83 3.43
N LYS A 187 32.62 -2.69 2.84
CA LYS A 187 31.55 -2.28 1.95
C LYS A 187 30.25 -2.21 2.75
N VAL A 188 29.59 -1.06 2.71
CA VAL A 188 28.31 -0.83 3.36
C VAL A 188 27.31 -0.50 2.28
N LYS A 189 26.36 -1.41 2.07
CA LYS A 189 25.39 -1.30 0.98
C LYS A 189 24.19 -0.44 1.44
N ALA A 190 23.83 0.55 0.63
CA ALA A 190 22.59 1.29 0.72
C ALA A 190 21.44 0.55 0.01
N LEU A 191 21.76 -0.21 -1.05
CA LEU A 191 20.84 -1.04 -1.84
C LEU A 191 21.25 -2.52 -1.75
N ASN A 192 20.27 -3.43 -1.59
CA ASN A 192 20.56 -4.86 -1.49
C ASN A 192 20.77 -5.47 -2.89
N GLU A 193 22.02 -5.55 -3.33
CA GLU A 193 22.41 -6.13 -4.63
C GLU A 193 23.49 -7.19 -4.43
N GLN A 194 23.41 -8.31 -5.16
CA GLN A 194 24.40 -9.41 -5.07
C GLN A 194 24.41 -10.20 -6.39
N GLU A 195 25.47 -10.99 -6.56
CA GLU A 195 25.58 -11.98 -7.61
C GLU A 195 24.85 -13.27 -7.26
N PHE A 196 24.27 -13.90 -8.27
CA PHE A 196 23.54 -15.17 -8.22
C PHE A 196 23.87 -16.06 -9.40
N ILE A 197 23.92 -17.36 -9.17
CA ILE A 197 24.12 -18.38 -10.20
C ILE A 197 22.80 -18.62 -10.91
N ILE A 198 22.79 -18.56 -12.24
CA ILE A 198 21.63 -18.89 -13.05
C ILE A 198 21.58 -20.41 -13.23
N VAL A 199 20.50 -21.03 -12.74
CA VAL A 199 20.35 -22.50 -12.66
C VAL A 199 19.14 -23.04 -13.43
N GLY A 200 18.34 -22.15 -14.01
CA GLY A 200 17.20 -22.55 -14.83
C GLY A 200 16.40 -21.36 -15.34
N TRP A 201 15.34 -21.62 -16.10
CA TRP A 201 14.44 -20.60 -16.63
C TRP A 201 13.01 -21.14 -16.83
N ASN A 202 12.03 -20.22 -16.88
CA ASN A 202 10.65 -20.51 -17.29
C ASN A 202 10.37 -19.84 -18.64
N PRO A 203 9.56 -20.45 -19.52
CA PRO A 203 9.13 -19.82 -20.77
C PRO A 203 8.27 -18.57 -20.51
N SER A 204 8.28 -17.64 -21.46
CA SER A 204 7.38 -16.48 -21.43
C SER A 204 5.96 -16.91 -21.84
N THR A 205 4.94 -16.40 -21.14
CA THR A 205 3.53 -16.60 -21.48
C THR A 205 3.11 -15.84 -22.75
N HIS A 206 3.94 -14.92 -23.22
CA HIS A 206 3.67 -14.08 -24.39
C HIS A 206 4.43 -14.53 -25.65
N SER A 207 5.52 -15.28 -25.50
CA SER A 207 6.34 -15.75 -26.63
C SER A 207 7.13 -17.00 -26.27
N SER A 208 7.04 -18.05 -27.10
CA SER A 208 7.81 -19.28 -26.91
C SER A 208 9.31 -19.11 -27.19
N LYS A 209 9.71 -18.02 -27.86
CA LYS A 209 11.11 -17.70 -28.18
C LYS A 209 11.83 -16.92 -27.08
N GLU A 210 11.15 -16.60 -25.98
CA GLU A 210 11.70 -15.79 -24.89
C GLU A 210 11.57 -16.50 -23.54
N ILE A 211 12.49 -16.21 -22.63
CA ILE A 211 12.31 -16.55 -21.23
C ILE A 211 11.32 -15.58 -20.56
N GLY A 212 10.51 -16.09 -19.63
CA GLY A 212 9.68 -15.30 -18.73
C GLY A 212 10.40 -14.96 -17.42
N SER A 213 11.27 -15.85 -16.93
CA SER A 213 12.07 -15.63 -15.71
C SER A 213 13.28 -16.57 -15.62
N LEU A 214 14.33 -16.16 -14.91
CA LEU A 214 15.46 -17.02 -14.52
C LEU A 214 15.30 -17.55 -13.08
N HIS A 215 15.77 -18.76 -12.86
CA HIS A 215 15.94 -19.39 -11.54
C HIS A 215 17.36 -19.16 -11.05
N LEU A 216 17.48 -18.77 -9.77
CA LEU A 216 18.71 -18.30 -9.15
C LEU A 216 19.12 -19.21 -8.00
N ALA A 217 20.42 -19.37 -7.80
CA ALA A 217 21.02 -20.08 -6.68
C ALA A 217 22.25 -19.36 -6.13
N VAL A 218 22.64 -19.73 -4.91
CA VAL A 218 23.93 -19.37 -4.30
C VAL A 218 24.55 -20.63 -3.72
N ARG A 219 25.87 -20.64 -3.56
CA ARG A 219 26.58 -21.70 -2.88
C ARG A 219 26.44 -21.55 -1.37
N GLY A 220 26.04 -22.63 -0.71
CA GLY A 220 25.93 -22.73 0.75
C GLY A 220 27.29 -23.00 1.41
N ASP A 221 27.31 -22.89 2.74
CA ASP A 221 28.47 -23.21 3.57
C ASP A 221 28.82 -24.72 3.48
N ASP A 222 27.87 -25.56 3.05
CA ASP A 222 28.03 -27.00 2.77
C ASP A 222 28.60 -27.30 1.37
N SER A 223 29.04 -26.28 0.64
CA SER A 223 29.53 -26.34 -0.75
C SER A 223 28.48 -26.73 -1.81
N GLU A 224 27.20 -26.86 -1.43
CA GLU A 224 26.09 -27.22 -2.32
C GLU A 224 25.38 -25.99 -2.87
N LEU A 225 24.59 -26.15 -3.94
CA LEU A 225 23.81 -25.07 -4.53
C LEU A 225 22.43 -24.98 -3.85
N HIS A 226 22.15 -23.84 -3.21
CA HIS A 226 20.85 -23.55 -2.60
C HIS A 226 20.03 -22.59 -3.43
N TYR A 227 18.75 -22.93 -3.62
CA TYR A 227 17.83 -22.15 -4.42
C TYR A 227 17.52 -20.79 -3.77
N ALA A 228 17.86 -19.71 -4.47
CA ALA A 228 17.70 -18.34 -3.99
C ALA A 228 16.42 -17.67 -4.54
N GLY A 229 15.62 -18.33 -5.38
CA GLY A 229 14.38 -17.77 -5.92
C GLY A 229 14.41 -17.58 -7.43
N LYS A 230 13.48 -16.75 -7.95
CA LYS A 230 13.37 -16.47 -9.38
C LYS A 230 13.30 -14.98 -9.66
N VAL A 231 13.85 -14.55 -10.79
CA VAL A 231 13.85 -13.16 -11.28
C VAL A 231 13.18 -13.08 -12.64
N GLY A 232 12.16 -12.23 -12.79
CA GLY A 232 11.39 -12.06 -14.03
C GLY A 232 11.41 -10.65 -14.61
N THR A 233 12.11 -9.71 -13.95
CA THR A 233 12.18 -8.29 -14.30
C THR A 233 13.63 -7.88 -14.49
N GLY A 234 13.88 -6.79 -15.23
CA GLY A 234 15.23 -6.28 -15.50
C GLY A 234 15.88 -6.79 -16.80
N PHE A 235 15.09 -7.41 -17.68
CA PHE A 235 15.54 -7.89 -18.99
C PHE A 235 14.92 -7.07 -20.13
N SER A 236 15.71 -6.75 -21.14
CA SER A 236 15.23 -6.34 -22.48
C SER A 236 14.72 -7.54 -23.28
N ALA A 237 13.89 -7.32 -24.30
CA ALA A 237 13.42 -8.39 -25.19
C ALA A 237 14.59 -9.14 -25.86
N LYS A 238 15.64 -8.41 -26.27
CA LYS A 238 16.88 -8.98 -26.82
C LYS A 238 17.59 -9.91 -25.82
N GLN A 239 17.70 -9.50 -24.55
CA GLN A 239 18.29 -10.33 -23.50
C GLN A 239 17.44 -11.58 -23.22
N ARG A 240 16.10 -11.47 -23.23
CA ARG A 240 15.21 -12.62 -23.02
C ARG A 240 15.36 -13.69 -24.11
N ALA A 241 15.49 -13.26 -25.36
CA ALA A 241 15.74 -14.17 -26.48
C ALA A 241 17.16 -14.78 -26.41
N TRP A 242 18.18 -13.98 -26.07
CA TRP A 242 19.54 -14.48 -25.91
C TRP A 242 19.67 -15.52 -24.79
N PHE A 243 19.09 -15.25 -23.61
CA PHE A 243 19.08 -16.23 -22.52
C PHE A 243 18.35 -17.50 -22.91
N LYS A 244 17.26 -17.39 -23.70
CA LYS A 244 16.55 -18.57 -24.19
C LYS A 244 17.44 -19.44 -25.07
N ASP A 245 18.15 -18.85 -26.03
CA ASP A 245 19.07 -19.59 -26.91
C ASP A 245 20.22 -20.22 -26.12
N GLU A 246 20.89 -19.42 -25.32
CA GLU A 246 22.13 -19.81 -24.67
C GLU A 246 21.92 -20.83 -23.55
N LEU A 247 20.87 -20.65 -22.73
CA LEU A 247 20.55 -21.61 -21.66
C LEU A 247 19.93 -22.91 -22.22
N SER A 248 19.33 -22.89 -23.42
CA SER A 248 18.80 -24.12 -24.02
C SER A 248 19.91 -25.11 -24.43
N LYS A 249 21.16 -24.66 -24.57
CA LYS A 249 22.34 -25.51 -24.85
C LYS A 249 22.80 -26.29 -23.62
N ASP A 250 22.41 -25.85 -22.42
CA ASP A 250 22.91 -26.34 -21.14
C ASP A 250 21.84 -27.11 -20.33
N VAL A 251 20.74 -27.54 -20.95
CA VAL A 251 19.60 -28.18 -20.27
C VAL A 251 19.99 -29.51 -19.61
N VAL A 252 19.53 -29.70 -18.38
CA VAL A 252 19.71 -30.94 -17.62
C VAL A 252 18.36 -31.55 -17.21
N PRO A 253 18.24 -32.89 -17.15
CA PRO A 253 16.98 -33.57 -16.88
C PRO A 253 16.49 -33.40 -15.43
N ARG A 254 17.38 -33.12 -14.48
CA ARG A 254 17.05 -32.86 -13.07
C ARG A 254 17.96 -31.79 -12.50
N THR A 255 17.41 -30.97 -11.60
CA THR A 255 18.18 -29.94 -10.89
C THR A 255 19.09 -30.57 -9.83
N MET A 256 20.33 -30.07 -9.73
CA MET A 256 21.24 -30.36 -8.63
C MET A 256 21.11 -29.33 -7.48
N VAL A 257 20.17 -28.40 -7.59
CA VAL A 257 19.97 -27.30 -6.63
C VAL A 257 19.04 -27.75 -5.51
N LYS A 258 19.53 -27.72 -4.26
CA LYS A 258 18.73 -27.96 -3.06
C LYS A 258 17.68 -26.87 -2.88
N ASP A 259 16.57 -27.24 -2.24
CA ASP A 259 15.43 -26.34 -1.93
C ASP A 259 14.69 -25.76 -3.15
N ALA A 260 15.01 -26.25 -4.35
CA ALA A 260 14.32 -25.87 -5.57
C ALA A 260 12.87 -26.39 -5.55
N PRO A 261 11.86 -25.53 -5.78
CA PRO A 261 10.46 -25.94 -5.78
C PRO A 261 10.16 -26.93 -6.93
N ARG A 262 9.22 -27.85 -6.71
CA ARG A 262 8.66 -28.70 -7.78
C ARG A 262 7.75 -27.86 -8.68
N VAL A 263 8.33 -27.17 -9.65
CA VAL A 263 7.60 -26.34 -10.63
C VAL A 263 7.43 -27.13 -11.93
N ARG A 264 6.20 -27.25 -12.44
CA ARG A 264 5.90 -28.02 -13.67
C ARG A 264 6.55 -27.45 -14.93
N ASP A 265 6.77 -26.14 -14.99
CA ASP A 265 7.20 -25.44 -16.22
C ASP A 265 8.66 -24.98 -16.19
N ALA A 266 9.44 -25.36 -15.16
CA ALA A 266 10.83 -24.94 -15.02
C ALA A 266 11.78 -25.84 -15.83
N THR A 267 12.62 -25.22 -16.66
CA THR A 267 13.73 -25.89 -17.35
C THR A 267 15.02 -25.63 -16.58
N TRP A 268 15.68 -26.70 -16.13
CA TRP A 268 16.93 -26.63 -15.37
C TRP A 268 18.13 -26.71 -16.29
N VAL A 269 19.21 -26.01 -15.95
CA VAL A 269 20.42 -25.91 -16.77
C VAL A 269 21.68 -26.05 -15.93
N LYS A 270 22.81 -26.37 -16.57
CA LYS A 270 24.12 -26.37 -15.91
C LYS A 270 24.45 -24.96 -15.40
N PRO A 271 24.96 -24.80 -14.17
CA PRO A 271 25.31 -23.51 -13.59
C PRO A 271 26.55 -22.94 -14.27
N ARG A 272 26.38 -22.21 -15.38
CA ARG A 272 27.47 -21.57 -16.13
C ARG A 272 27.51 -20.06 -15.97
N PHE A 273 26.35 -19.42 -15.85
CA PHE A 273 26.24 -17.97 -15.82
C PHE A 273 26.01 -17.41 -14.43
N VAL A 274 26.69 -16.31 -14.12
CA VAL A 274 26.48 -15.51 -12.91
C VAL A 274 25.82 -14.19 -13.30
N GLY A 275 24.77 -13.80 -12.58
CA GLY A 275 24.02 -12.56 -12.78
C GLY A 275 24.07 -11.66 -11.56
N GLN A 276 24.27 -10.36 -11.76
CA GLN A 276 24.04 -9.33 -10.75
C GLN A 276 22.53 -9.09 -10.63
N VAL A 277 22.01 -9.13 -9.40
CA VAL A 277 20.58 -8.97 -9.11
C VAL A 277 20.41 -8.00 -7.94
N ALA A 278 19.57 -6.98 -8.16
CA ALA A 278 19.05 -6.14 -7.09
C ALA A 278 17.83 -6.79 -6.45
N PHE A 279 17.73 -6.78 -5.14
CA PHE A 279 16.60 -7.34 -4.40
C PHE A 279 16.33 -6.51 -3.14
N THR A 280 15.21 -6.75 -2.48
CA THR A 280 14.82 -5.96 -1.29
C THR A 280 15.36 -6.56 -0.01
N GLU A 281 15.34 -7.88 0.10
CA GLU A 281 15.90 -8.65 1.21
C GLU A 281 15.98 -10.14 0.89
N TRP A 282 16.75 -10.86 1.70
CA TRP A 282 16.65 -12.31 1.85
C TRP A 282 15.51 -12.64 2.83
N THR A 283 14.57 -13.50 2.44
CA THR A 283 13.52 -14.00 3.34
C THR A 283 14.08 -14.98 4.38
N GLU A 284 13.30 -15.30 5.41
CA GLU A 284 13.63 -16.35 6.39
C GLU A 284 13.87 -17.71 5.71
N ASP A 285 13.13 -18.02 4.65
CA ASP A 285 13.34 -19.22 3.81
C ASP A 285 14.52 -19.13 2.82
N ASN A 286 15.46 -18.19 3.02
CA ASN A 286 16.64 -17.98 2.18
C ASN A 286 16.36 -17.71 0.69
N LYS A 287 15.26 -17.00 0.37
CA LYS A 287 14.90 -16.60 -1.00
C LYS A 287 14.95 -15.09 -1.17
N LEU A 288 15.16 -14.61 -2.39
CA LEU A 288 15.15 -13.19 -2.70
C LEU A 288 13.73 -12.66 -2.79
N ARG A 289 13.48 -11.54 -2.11
CA ARG A 289 12.25 -10.75 -2.25
C ARG A 289 12.48 -9.62 -3.26
N HIS A 290 11.62 -9.54 -4.26
CA HIS A 290 11.72 -8.57 -5.37
C HIS A 290 13.07 -8.54 -6.13
N PRO A 291 13.60 -9.70 -6.56
CA PRO A 291 14.80 -9.69 -7.38
C PRO A 291 14.52 -9.05 -8.75
N SER A 292 15.45 -8.23 -9.22
CA SER A 292 15.48 -7.63 -10.55
C SER A 292 16.88 -7.81 -11.13
N PHE A 293 16.96 -8.31 -12.36
CA PHE A 293 18.21 -8.58 -13.04
C PHE A 293 18.88 -7.28 -13.46
N LEU A 294 20.18 -7.14 -13.18
CA LEU A 294 20.98 -5.97 -13.58
C LEU A 294 21.91 -6.30 -14.75
N GLY A 295 22.45 -7.52 -14.81
CA GLY A 295 23.33 -7.94 -15.90
C GLY A 295 24.14 -9.19 -15.55
N LEU A 296 24.92 -9.66 -16.50
CA LEU A 296 25.84 -10.80 -16.37
C LEU A 296 27.19 -10.37 -15.80
N ARG A 297 27.76 -11.26 -14.99
CA ARG A 297 29.08 -11.15 -14.38
C ARG A 297 30.00 -12.19 -15.00
N GLU A 298 30.54 -11.85 -16.17
CA GLU A 298 31.48 -12.70 -16.92
C GLU A 298 32.86 -12.79 -16.25
N ASP A 299 33.13 -11.89 -15.29
CA ASP A 299 34.34 -11.87 -14.46
C ASP A 299 34.27 -12.80 -13.24
N LYS A 300 33.12 -13.45 -12.98
CA LYS A 300 32.91 -14.32 -11.82
C LYS A 300 32.57 -15.75 -12.23
N SER A 301 33.20 -16.71 -11.55
CA SER A 301 32.82 -18.12 -11.64
C SER A 301 31.64 -18.44 -10.70
N PRO A 302 30.76 -19.40 -11.04
CA PRO A 302 29.70 -19.88 -10.16
C PRO A 302 30.18 -20.39 -8.80
N GLU A 303 31.42 -20.87 -8.70
CA GLU A 303 32.05 -21.35 -7.48
C GLU A 303 32.22 -20.24 -6.43
N GLU A 304 32.37 -19.00 -6.88
CA GLU A 304 32.63 -17.82 -6.03
C GLU A 304 31.36 -17.15 -5.48
N VAL A 305 30.18 -17.61 -5.89
CA VAL A 305 28.89 -16.97 -5.57
C VAL A 305 28.30 -17.57 -4.30
N VAL A 306 28.73 -17.04 -3.16
CA VAL A 306 28.21 -17.39 -1.82
C VAL A 306 27.25 -16.32 -1.30
N ARG A 307 26.40 -16.68 -0.33
CA ARG A 307 25.56 -15.70 0.37
C ARG A 307 26.41 -14.81 1.28
N GLU A 308 26.41 -13.50 1.02
CA GLU A 308 27.13 -12.56 1.87
C GLU A 308 26.36 -12.32 3.19
N LYS A 309 27.01 -12.54 4.34
CA LYS A 309 26.47 -12.22 5.67
C LYS A 309 27.24 -11.01 6.23
N PRO A 310 26.56 -9.91 6.63
CA PRO A 310 27.24 -8.73 7.14
C PRO A 310 27.87 -9.01 8.51
N ILE A 311 29.08 -8.48 8.74
CA ILE A 311 29.68 -8.46 10.08
C ILE A 311 29.03 -7.33 10.91
N LYS A 312 28.83 -7.58 12.21
CA LYS A 312 28.36 -6.54 13.15
C LYS A 312 29.50 -5.61 13.51
N THR A 313 29.34 -4.32 13.24
CA THR A 313 30.36 -3.29 13.51
C THR A 313 30.24 -2.61 14.88
N GLY A 314 29.35 -3.09 15.76
CA GLY A 314 29.19 -2.57 17.13
C GLY A 314 29.31 -3.66 18.21
N GLY A 315 30.46 -3.72 18.88
CA GLY A 315 30.69 -4.61 20.02
C GLY A 315 31.79 -4.09 20.93
N ARG A 316 31.43 -3.21 21.87
CA ARG A 316 32.29 -2.86 23.01
C ARG A 316 32.43 -4.10 23.88
N ARG A 317 33.61 -4.74 23.86
CA ARG A 317 34.02 -5.76 24.83
C ARG A 317 33.88 -5.17 26.24
N VAL A 318 33.02 -5.76 27.05
CA VAL A 318 33.13 -5.67 28.51
C VAL A 318 33.31 -7.10 28.99
N ALA A 319 34.49 -7.38 29.53
CA ALA A 319 34.81 -8.62 30.21
C ALA A 319 34.15 -8.62 31.60
N GLY A 320 33.73 -9.80 32.08
CA GLY A 320 33.52 -10.06 33.50
C GLY A 320 32.12 -10.51 33.91
N SER A 321 31.99 -11.83 34.09
CA SER A 321 31.24 -12.57 35.12
C SER A 321 29.72 -12.36 35.34
N GLY A 322 29.00 -13.50 35.35
CA GLY A 322 28.06 -13.80 36.44
C GLY A 322 26.57 -13.93 36.11
N SER A 323 26.13 -15.19 36.00
CA SER A 323 24.82 -15.76 36.41
C SER A 323 23.49 -15.04 36.11
N VAL A 324 22.66 -15.76 35.33
CA VAL A 324 21.21 -16.01 35.44
C VAL A 324 20.38 -15.05 36.32
N GLY A 325 19.37 -14.44 35.68
CA GLY A 325 18.24 -13.83 36.38
C GLY A 325 17.15 -13.41 35.40
N THR A 326 16.17 -14.28 35.19
CA THR A 326 14.90 -13.96 34.54
C THR A 326 14.18 -12.86 35.33
N THR A 327 14.04 -11.66 34.75
CA THR A 327 13.10 -10.68 35.28
C THR A 327 12.42 -9.92 34.15
N ARG A 328 11.11 -10.14 34.09
CA ARG A 328 10.09 -9.45 33.32
C ARG A 328 10.23 -7.93 33.54
N GLN A 329 10.75 -7.20 32.55
CA GLN A 329 10.82 -5.74 32.63
C GLN A 329 9.55 -5.09 32.06
N LYS A 330 8.92 -4.27 32.92
CA LYS A 330 7.91 -3.24 32.62
C LYS A 330 8.37 -2.33 31.46
N PRO A 331 7.42 -1.69 30.74
CA PRO A 331 7.75 -0.85 29.58
C PRO A 331 8.64 0.33 30.00
N PRO A 332 9.64 0.72 29.18
CA PRO A 332 10.53 1.82 29.52
C PRO A 332 9.82 3.17 29.40
N ALA A 333 10.20 4.09 30.28
CA ALA A 333 9.76 5.48 30.34
C ALA A 333 9.97 6.22 29.00
N THR A 334 9.08 7.18 28.75
CA THR A 334 9.00 8.08 27.59
C THR A 334 10.38 8.62 27.18
N ARG A 335 10.91 8.15 26.04
CA ARG A 335 12.10 8.74 25.39
C ARG A 335 11.70 10.05 24.74
N GLN A 336 12.13 11.19 25.31
CA GLN A 336 11.91 12.49 24.69
C GLN A 336 12.70 12.60 23.37
N VAL A 337 11.99 12.95 22.29
CA VAL A 337 12.60 13.25 20.98
C VAL A 337 13.22 14.65 21.01
N SER A 338 14.54 14.73 20.81
CA SER A 338 15.29 16.00 20.79
C SER A 338 15.13 16.72 19.45
N LEU A 339 14.88 18.03 19.49
CA LEU A 339 14.82 18.89 18.30
C LEU A 339 16.22 19.43 17.97
N SER A 340 16.67 19.28 16.73
CA SER A 340 17.84 20.01 16.22
C SER A 340 17.41 21.29 15.52
N HIS A 341 18.16 22.37 15.75
CA HIS A 341 17.88 23.72 15.25
C HIS A 341 16.44 24.18 15.54
N PRO A 342 15.99 24.17 16.82
CA PRO A 342 14.64 24.57 17.20
C PRO A 342 14.28 26.00 16.75
N GLU A 343 15.27 26.89 16.67
CA GLU A 343 15.16 28.28 16.22
C GLU A 343 14.92 28.45 14.71
N ARG A 344 15.04 27.37 13.91
CA ARG A 344 14.85 27.42 12.47
C ARG A 344 13.46 27.93 12.13
N VAL A 345 13.39 29.01 11.36
CA VAL A 345 12.12 29.62 10.90
C VAL A 345 11.53 28.80 9.75
N LEU A 346 10.33 28.27 9.95
CA LEU A 346 9.60 27.51 8.93
C LEU A 346 8.52 28.35 8.22
N TYR A 347 7.96 29.37 8.90
CA TYR A 347 7.10 30.38 8.28
C TYR A 347 7.75 31.76 8.38
N PRO A 348 8.46 32.23 7.35
CA PRO A 348 9.26 33.46 7.42
C PRO A 348 8.46 34.71 7.77
N ARG A 349 7.28 34.90 7.18
CA ARG A 349 6.45 36.09 7.42
C ARG A 349 5.91 36.16 8.85
N ASP A 350 5.54 35.02 9.40
CA ASP A 350 4.91 34.89 10.71
C ASP A 350 5.93 34.65 11.84
N LYS A 351 7.21 34.52 11.47
CA LYS A 351 8.34 34.18 12.36
C LYS A 351 8.08 32.93 13.20
N ILE A 352 7.38 31.94 12.62
CA ILE A 352 7.09 30.67 13.29
C ILE A 352 8.27 29.74 13.07
N THR A 353 8.80 29.24 14.18
CA THR A 353 9.97 28.38 14.26
C THR A 353 9.61 26.89 14.28
N LYS A 354 10.62 26.04 14.17
CA LYS A 354 10.49 24.60 14.34
C LYS A 354 10.05 24.23 15.76
N GLN A 355 10.50 24.99 16.76
CA GLN A 355 10.04 24.84 18.15
C GLN A 355 8.53 25.10 18.26
N ASP A 356 8.02 26.19 17.67
CA ASP A 356 6.59 26.51 17.69
C ASP A 356 5.73 25.40 17.06
N VAL A 357 6.23 24.76 15.99
CA VAL A 357 5.55 23.61 15.35
C VAL A 357 5.53 22.39 16.27
N ALA A 358 6.63 22.12 16.97
CA ALA A 358 6.69 21.02 17.94
C ALA A 358 5.73 21.25 19.11
N ASP A 359 5.72 22.45 19.67
CA ASP A 359 4.85 22.81 20.80
C ASP A 359 3.37 22.77 20.39
N TYR A 360 3.06 23.17 19.16
CA TYR A 360 1.72 23.01 18.59
C TYR A 360 1.30 21.54 18.49
N TYR A 361 2.14 20.68 17.93
CA TYR A 361 1.83 19.26 17.81
C TYR A 361 1.66 18.58 19.17
N ASP A 362 2.44 18.97 20.17
CA ASP A 362 2.25 18.48 21.54
C ASP A 362 0.90 18.94 22.11
N ALA A 363 0.50 20.19 21.86
CA ALA A 363 -0.76 20.75 22.34
C ALA A 363 -2.02 20.12 21.70
N VAL A 364 -1.91 19.61 20.46
CA VAL A 364 -3.02 18.92 19.76
C VAL A 364 -2.82 17.41 19.68
N ALA A 365 -1.86 16.85 20.42
CA ALA A 365 -1.43 15.46 20.24
C ALA A 365 -2.56 14.45 20.38
N GLU A 366 -3.37 14.54 21.43
CA GLU A 366 -4.43 13.56 21.71
C GLU A 366 -5.46 13.43 20.56
N PRO A 367 -6.15 14.50 20.12
CA PRO A 367 -7.12 14.38 19.03
C PRO A 367 -6.47 14.10 17.67
N MET A 368 -5.23 14.57 17.46
CA MET A 368 -4.49 14.30 16.24
C MET A 368 -4.08 12.83 16.15
N ILE A 369 -3.55 12.22 17.22
CA ILE A 369 -3.22 10.79 17.29
C ILE A 369 -4.46 9.94 17.10
N ARG A 370 -5.59 10.26 17.75
CA ARG A 370 -6.87 9.54 17.59
C ARG A 370 -7.31 9.45 16.12
N THR A 371 -7.01 10.49 15.37
CA THR A 371 -7.35 10.57 13.95
C THR A 371 -6.36 9.82 13.07
N LEU A 372 -5.06 9.88 13.38
CA LEU A 372 -3.96 9.32 12.58
C LEU A 372 -3.60 7.87 12.93
N CYS A 373 -4.01 7.38 14.10
CA CYS A 373 -3.65 6.04 14.55
C CYS A 373 -4.13 4.97 13.57
N ASP A 374 -3.32 3.92 13.40
CA ASP A 374 -3.55 2.82 12.45
C ASP A 374 -3.75 3.23 10.98
N ARG A 375 -3.45 4.47 10.59
CA ARG A 375 -3.62 4.91 9.21
C ARG A 375 -2.28 5.04 8.49
N PRO A 376 -2.20 4.57 7.24
CA PRO A 376 -1.13 4.96 6.34
C PRO A 376 -1.14 6.48 6.11
N LEU A 377 0.01 7.12 6.25
CA LEU A 377 0.17 8.57 6.06
C LEU A 377 0.95 8.92 4.78
N ALA A 378 0.76 10.14 4.31
CA ALA A 378 1.65 10.83 3.38
C ALA A 378 2.09 12.14 4.00
N LEU A 379 3.38 12.45 3.90
CA LEU A 379 4.01 13.53 4.63
C LEU A 379 4.61 14.54 3.66
N GLU A 380 4.46 15.82 3.97
CA GLU A 380 5.09 16.92 3.23
C GLU A 380 6.09 17.65 4.12
N HIS A 381 7.36 17.54 3.75
CA HIS A 381 8.51 18.13 4.45
C HIS A 381 8.85 19.51 3.90
N TRP A 382 9.15 20.43 4.82
CA TRP A 382 9.51 21.82 4.54
C TRP A 382 10.79 22.18 5.27
N ASN A 383 11.88 21.47 4.95
CA ASN A 383 13.15 21.53 5.69
C ASN A 383 13.73 22.96 5.78
N ASP A 384 13.50 23.77 4.76
CA ASP A 384 14.01 25.14 4.62
C ASP A 384 12.89 26.21 4.68
N GLY A 385 11.72 25.83 5.19
CA GLY A 385 10.55 26.70 5.33
C GLY A 385 9.65 26.79 4.08
N ILE A 386 8.48 27.41 4.24
CA ILE A 386 7.39 27.37 3.25
C ILE A 386 7.64 28.15 1.95
N ASP A 387 8.64 29.03 1.93
CA ASP A 387 9.03 29.80 0.75
C ASP A 387 10.01 29.03 -0.16
N LYS A 388 10.41 27.81 0.25
CA LYS A 388 11.33 26.92 -0.49
C LYS A 388 10.60 25.65 -0.94
N PRO A 389 11.15 24.89 -1.92
CA PRO A 389 10.51 23.67 -2.40
C PRO A 389 10.27 22.65 -1.28
N SER A 390 9.07 22.08 -1.25
CA SER A 390 8.73 20.96 -0.35
C SER A 390 9.09 19.62 -0.97
N TRP A 391 9.10 18.58 -0.12
CA TRP A 391 9.18 17.20 -0.56
C TRP A 391 8.03 16.39 0.02
N PHE A 392 7.24 15.76 -0.86
CA PHE A 392 6.11 14.91 -0.51
C PHE A 392 6.49 13.44 -0.67
N HIS A 393 6.20 12.61 0.34
CA HIS A 393 6.37 11.17 0.23
C HIS A 393 5.28 10.38 0.95
N GLN A 394 5.07 9.15 0.48
CA GLN A 394 4.23 8.15 1.14
C GLN A 394 5.05 7.00 1.73
N ASN A 395 6.19 6.69 1.10
CA ASN A 395 7.09 5.64 1.54
C ASN A 395 8.15 6.22 2.47
N ILE A 396 8.14 5.85 3.75
CA ILE A 396 9.23 6.23 4.67
C ILE A 396 10.46 5.33 4.52
N GLY A 397 10.37 4.27 3.70
CA GLY A 397 11.48 3.36 3.46
C GLY A 397 11.93 2.62 4.74
N ARG A 398 13.23 2.37 4.88
CA ARG A 398 13.83 1.90 6.16
C ARG A 398 14.30 3.06 7.04
N GLU A 399 14.00 4.30 6.66
CA GLU A 399 14.41 5.49 7.37
C GLU A 399 13.36 5.88 8.42
N GLY A 400 13.82 5.99 9.66
CA GLY A 400 12.98 6.27 10.82
C GLY A 400 13.51 5.55 12.05
N PRO A 401 13.48 6.16 13.25
CA PRO A 401 13.82 5.45 14.46
C PRO A 401 13.03 4.13 14.59
N PRO A 402 13.64 3.03 15.08
CA PRO A 402 13.01 1.70 15.10
C PRO A 402 11.76 1.61 16.00
N TRP A 403 11.47 2.65 16.78
CA TRP A 403 10.28 2.75 17.61
C TRP A 403 9.07 3.36 16.88
N LEU A 404 9.25 3.88 15.66
CA LEU A 404 8.15 4.38 14.84
C LEU A 404 7.28 3.22 14.34
N THR A 405 5.97 3.40 14.45
CA THR A 405 5.00 2.41 13.96
C THR A 405 4.76 2.63 12.46
N THR A 406 4.72 1.54 11.70
CA THR A 406 4.59 1.59 10.24
C THR A 406 3.58 0.58 9.73
N ILE A 407 2.86 0.91 8.66
CA ILE A 407 1.97 0.00 7.92
C ILE A 407 2.46 -0.14 6.49
N ASP A 408 2.60 -1.38 6.02
CA ASP A 408 2.94 -1.69 4.63
C ASP A 408 1.64 -1.85 3.81
N THR A 409 1.47 -1.08 2.73
CA THR A 409 0.30 -1.13 1.83
C THR A 409 0.69 -1.63 0.43
N PRO A 410 -0.13 -2.42 -0.29
CA PRO A 410 0.20 -2.86 -1.64
C PRO A 410 0.15 -1.70 -2.66
N THR A 411 1.06 -1.71 -3.64
CA THR A 411 1.08 -0.72 -4.73
C THR A 411 0.00 -0.97 -5.78
N ARG A 412 -0.62 0.10 -6.31
CA ARG A 412 -1.66 0.04 -7.35
C ARG A 412 -1.24 -0.58 -8.70
N ALA A 413 0.05 -0.65 -9.01
CA ALA A 413 0.56 -1.06 -10.32
C ALA A 413 0.95 -2.55 -10.42
N SER A 414 1.06 -3.27 -9.30
CA SER A 414 1.26 -4.74 -9.29
C SER A 414 0.98 -5.33 -7.91
N SER A 415 0.40 -6.54 -7.86
CA SER A 415 -0.05 -7.21 -6.64
C SER A 415 1.06 -7.72 -5.69
N ARG A 416 2.33 -7.32 -5.88
CA ARG A 416 3.46 -7.81 -5.04
C ARG A 416 4.35 -6.75 -4.39
N LYS A 417 4.34 -5.48 -4.80
CA LYS A 417 5.17 -4.44 -4.14
C LYS A 417 4.39 -3.78 -2.99
N THR A 418 5.05 -3.41 -1.90
CA THR A 418 4.46 -2.67 -0.78
C THR A 418 5.10 -1.29 -0.59
N VAL A 419 4.31 -0.32 -0.14
CA VAL A 419 4.72 1.02 0.30
C VAL A 419 4.68 1.02 1.81
N ARG A 420 5.77 1.40 2.48
CA ARG A 420 5.79 1.51 3.94
C ARG A 420 5.40 2.90 4.38
N HIS A 421 4.27 3.02 5.06
CA HIS A 421 3.76 4.29 5.56
C HIS A 421 4.04 4.44 7.04
N LEU A 422 4.31 5.67 7.49
CA LEU A 422 4.32 6.00 8.90
C LEU A 422 2.90 5.95 9.47
N VAL A 423 2.81 5.57 10.74
CA VAL A 423 1.62 5.69 11.58
C VAL A 423 1.96 6.55 12.78
N VAL A 424 1.05 7.45 13.14
CA VAL A 424 1.16 8.26 14.36
C VAL A 424 0.29 7.63 15.44
N ASP A 425 0.91 6.98 16.41
CA ASP A 425 0.25 6.25 17.51
C ASP A 425 0.56 6.82 18.91
N LYS A 426 1.50 7.76 19.01
CA LYS A 426 1.96 8.37 20.26
C LYS A 426 2.52 9.79 20.06
N PRO A 427 2.55 10.63 21.11
CA PRO A 427 3.02 12.01 21.01
C PRO A 427 4.46 12.15 20.51
N GLU A 428 5.34 11.22 20.87
CA GLU A 428 6.73 11.22 20.44
C GLU A 428 6.85 11.16 18.92
N THR A 429 5.94 10.47 18.24
CA THR A 429 5.90 10.40 16.77
C THR A 429 5.58 11.77 16.16
N LEU A 430 4.64 12.52 16.74
CA LEU A 430 4.33 13.89 16.29
C LEU A 430 5.49 14.85 16.52
N ARG A 431 6.16 14.74 17.67
CA ARG A 431 7.37 15.53 17.94
C ARG A 431 8.52 15.19 16.99
N TRP A 432 8.63 13.92 16.59
CA TRP A 432 9.55 13.50 15.53
C TRP A 432 9.17 14.07 14.16
N LEU A 433 7.87 14.17 13.84
CA LEU A 433 7.42 14.84 12.61
C LEU A 433 7.80 16.33 12.59
N ALA A 434 7.68 17.05 13.72
CA ALA A 434 8.22 18.40 13.85
C ALA A 434 9.74 18.42 13.68
N GLN A 435 10.48 17.46 14.25
CA GLN A 435 11.92 17.33 14.05
C GLN A 435 12.30 17.17 12.58
N MET A 436 11.47 16.50 11.80
CA MET A 436 11.67 16.30 10.37
C MET A 436 11.07 17.43 9.51
N SER A 437 10.64 18.54 10.13
CA SER A 437 10.01 19.69 9.46
C SER A 437 8.77 19.30 8.64
N VAL A 438 7.99 18.33 9.11
CA VAL A 438 6.71 17.96 8.49
C VAL A 438 5.62 18.92 8.94
N LEU A 439 5.07 19.68 7.99
CA LEU A 439 4.00 20.64 8.24
C LEU A 439 2.64 20.08 7.80
N THR A 440 2.57 19.45 6.62
CA THR A 440 1.32 18.88 6.11
C THR A 440 1.34 17.35 6.26
N ILE A 441 0.34 16.82 6.96
CA ILE A 441 0.12 15.39 7.17
C ILE A 441 -1.18 15.00 6.47
N HIS A 442 -1.09 14.04 5.56
CA HIS A 442 -2.24 13.47 4.87
C HIS A 442 -2.47 12.03 5.35
N MET A 443 -3.74 11.64 5.47
CA MET A 443 -4.16 10.33 5.97
C MET A 443 -5.06 9.61 4.97
N TRP A 444 -4.98 8.28 4.98
CA TRP A 444 -5.90 7.41 4.25
C TRP A 444 -7.28 7.34 4.91
N SER A 445 -8.31 7.04 4.12
CA SER A 445 -9.66 6.77 4.60
C SER A 445 -9.82 5.42 5.28
N SER A 446 -8.86 4.50 5.12
CA SER A 446 -8.84 3.18 5.75
C SER A 446 -7.69 3.02 6.74
N ARG A 447 -7.73 1.93 7.52
CA ARG A 447 -6.72 1.57 8.53
C ARG A 447 -5.93 0.34 8.09
N GLY A 448 -4.74 0.14 8.66
CA GLY A 448 -3.82 -0.95 8.28
C GLY A 448 -4.41 -2.35 8.36
N ALA A 449 -5.27 -2.61 9.34
CA ALA A 449 -5.96 -3.89 9.47
C ALA A 449 -7.02 -4.13 8.38
N SER A 450 -7.54 -3.06 7.77
CA SER A 450 -8.67 -3.10 6.83
C SER A 450 -8.43 -2.13 5.67
N LEU A 451 -7.32 -2.27 4.94
CA LEU A 451 -6.88 -1.29 3.94
C LEU A 451 -7.90 -1.06 2.82
N ASN A 452 -8.70 -2.07 2.47
CA ASN A 452 -9.72 -1.96 1.43
C ASN A 452 -11.05 -1.40 1.92
N GLU A 453 -11.22 -1.25 3.24
CA GLU A 453 -12.47 -0.80 3.84
C GLU A 453 -12.28 0.56 4.51
N PRO A 454 -12.69 1.67 3.85
CA PRO A 454 -12.63 2.98 4.49
C PRO A 454 -13.59 3.06 5.67
N ASP A 455 -13.19 3.77 6.73
CA ASP A 455 -14.08 4.08 7.87
C ASP A 455 -14.72 5.48 7.78
N TRP A 456 -14.47 6.18 6.66
CA TRP A 456 -15.19 7.37 6.23
C TRP A 456 -15.01 7.60 4.73
N PHE A 457 -15.93 8.35 4.13
CA PHE A 457 -15.72 8.99 2.84
C PHE A 457 -15.89 10.51 2.97
N VAL A 458 -15.48 11.26 1.96
CA VAL A 458 -15.38 12.72 2.04
C VAL A 458 -15.85 13.39 0.75
N PHE A 459 -16.42 14.57 0.89
CA PHE A 459 -16.56 15.54 -0.21
C PHE A 459 -15.47 16.62 -0.08
N ASP A 460 -14.63 16.74 -1.10
CA ASP A 460 -13.59 17.76 -1.21
C ASP A 460 -14.15 18.98 -1.95
N LEU A 461 -14.43 20.07 -1.21
CA LEU A 461 -15.09 21.28 -1.71
C LEU A 461 -14.07 22.39 -1.91
N ASP A 462 -13.33 22.32 -3.02
CA ASP A 462 -12.31 23.31 -3.37
C ASP A 462 -12.87 24.36 -4.37
N PRO A 463 -12.93 25.65 -3.99
CA PRO A 463 -13.39 26.70 -4.90
C PRO A 463 -12.56 26.79 -6.18
N ALA A 464 -13.22 27.18 -7.26
CA ALA A 464 -12.54 27.39 -8.54
C ALA A 464 -11.43 28.46 -8.42
N LYS A 465 -10.48 28.42 -9.36
CA LYS A 465 -9.40 29.42 -9.42
C LYS A 465 -10.01 30.83 -9.50
N GLY A 466 -9.61 31.72 -8.58
CA GLY A 466 -10.14 33.08 -8.49
C GLY A 466 -11.47 33.23 -7.73
N LYS A 467 -12.07 32.13 -7.22
CA LYS A 467 -13.24 32.17 -6.34
C LYS A 467 -12.83 32.01 -4.87
N GLY A 468 -13.64 32.62 -3.99
CA GLY A 468 -13.50 32.55 -2.54
C GLY A 468 -14.22 31.34 -1.92
N ILE A 469 -14.14 31.23 -0.60
CA ILE A 469 -14.70 30.10 0.17
C ILE A 469 -16.24 30.03 0.11
N GLU A 470 -16.90 31.12 -0.29
CA GLU A 470 -18.35 31.23 -0.43
C GLU A 470 -18.92 30.14 -1.34
N GLN A 471 -18.19 29.79 -2.41
CA GLN A 471 -18.57 28.72 -3.32
C GLN A 471 -18.55 27.34 -2.63
N ALA A 472 -17.58 27.11 -1.73
CA ALA A 472 -17.51 25.88 -0.95
C ALA A 472 -18.57 25.82 0.15
N ILE A 473 -18.93 26.98 0.75
CA ILE A 473 -19.99 27.09 1.76
C ILE A 473 -21.35 26.73 1.14
N GLU A 474 -21.64 27.25 -0.05
CA GLU A 474 -22.87 26.92 -0.79
C GLU A 474 -22.98 25.40 -1.04
N ALA A 475 -21.90 24.79 -1.54
CA ALA A 475 -21.82 23.35 -1.75
C ALA A 475 -22.03 22.55 -0.45
N ALA A 476 -21.37 22.97 0.64
CA ALA A 476 -21.43 22.29 1.93
C ALA A 476 -22.84 22.29 2.51
N ILE A 477 -23.58 23.39 2.39
CA ILE A 477 -24.97 23.50 2.90
C ILE A 477 -25.91 22.56 2.14
N VAL A 478 -25.79 22.48 0.81
CA VAL A 478 -26.63 21.58 0.01
C VAL A 478 -26.30 20.12 0.30
N ILE A 479 -25.01 19.78 0.40
CA ILE A 479 -24.56 18.44 0.80
C ILE A 479 -25.10 18.09 2.19
N ARG A 480 -25.02 19.00 3.17
CA ARG A 480 -25.58 18.80 4.51
C ARG A 480 -27.05 18.42 4.45
N GLY A 481 -27.87 19.18 3.72
CA GLY A 481 -29.30 18.92 3.61
C GLY A 481 -29.62 17.55 3.02
N LEU A 482 -28.87 17.11 2.00
CA LEU A 482 -29.02 15.76 1.43
C LEU A 482 -28.63 14.67 2.43
N LEU A 483 -27.51 14.85 3.14
CA LEU A 483 -27.05 13.89 4.14
C LEU A 483 -28.00 13.80 5.33
N GLU A 484 -28.55 14.93 5.79
CA GLU A 484 -29.56 14.97 6.86
C GLU A 484 -30.85 14.24 6.46
N ASN A 485 -31.33 14.42 5.22
CA ASN A 485 -32.47 13.68 4.68
C ASN A 485 -32.21 12.16 4.62
N MET A 486 -30.98 11.77 4.30
CA MET A 486 -30.53 10.37 4.30
C MET A 486 -30.23 9.83 5.70
N GLN A 487 -30.34 10.66 6.74
CA GLN A 487 -29.95 10.37 8.13
C GLN A 487 -28.47 9.92 8.25
N LEU A 488 -27.63 10.42 7.35
CA LEU A 488 -26.20 10.18 7.36
C LEU A 488 -25.49 11.23 8.21
N PRO A 489 -24.75 10.82 9.26
CA PRO A 489 -23.97 11.75 10.06
C PRO A 489 -22.86 12.36 9.21
N SER A 490 -22.53 13.62 9.47
CA SER A 490 -21.47 14.31 8.73
C SER A 490 -20.74 15.32 9.57
N VAL A 491 -19.43 15.45 9.34
CA VAL A 491 -18.53 16.31 10.11
C VAL A 491 -17.74 17.21 9.14
N PRO A 492 -17.95 18.54 9.16
CA PRO A 492 -17.23 19.45 8.29
C PRO A 492 -15.88 19.86 8.92
N LYS A 493 -14.90 20.16 8.06
CA LYS A 493 -13.66 20.83 8.45
C LYS A 493 -13.17 21.79 7.38
N THR A 494 -12.43 22.83 7.76
CA THR A 494 -11.68 23.61 6.76
C THR A 494 -10.57 22.74 6.18
N SER A 495 -10.23 22.94 4.91
CA SER A 495 -9.00 22.35 4.37
C SER A 495 -7.75 23.01 4.96
N GLY A 496 -7.87 24.20 5.56
CA GLY A 496 -6.74 25.06 5.95
C GLY A 496 -6.16 25.86 4.77
N LYS A 497 -6.80 25.79 3.61
CA LYS A 497 -6.57 26.68 2.46
C LYS A 497 -7.85 27.48 2.19
N ARG A 498 -8.48 27.26 1.03
CA ARG A 498 -9.70 27.96 0.60
C ARG A 498 -10.95 27.08 0.59
N GLY A 499 -10.80 25.78 0.85
CA GLY A 499 -11.86 24.78 0.71
C GLY A 499 -12.40 24.23 2.02
N ILE A 500 -13.45 23.42 1.90
CA ILE A 500 -14.13 22.73 2.99
C ILE A 500 -14.13 21.23 2.67
N HIS A 501 -13.89 20.39 3.67
CA HIS A 501 -14.09 18.95 3.53
C HIS A 501 -15.27 18.53 4.39
N VAL A 502 -16.17 17.71 3.85
CA VAL A 502 -17.30 17.15 4.61
C VAL A 502 -17.10 15.64 4.71
N PHE A 503 -16.86 15.13 5.93
CA PHE A 503 -16.62 13.71 6.20
C PHE A 503 -17.90 13.01 6.59
N ILE A 504 -18.13 11.82 6.03
CA ILE A 504 -19.25 10.96 6.35
C ILE A 504 -18.68 9.67 6.95
N PRO A 505 -18.98 9.37 8.21
CA PRO A 505 -18.51 8.15 8.87
C PRO A 505 -19.09 6.91 8.20
N LEU A 506 -18.23 5.94 7.92
CA LEU A 506 -18.60 4.71 7.23
C LEU A 506 -18.30 3.50 8.11
N ALA A 507 -19.26 2.59 8.20
CA ALA A 507 -19.04 1.34 8.91
C ALA A 507 -18.14 0.39 8.09
N SER A 508 -17.54 -0.58 8.76
CA SER A 508 -16.75 -1.62 8.09
C SER A 508 -17.60 -2.45 7.14
N GLY A 509 -16.98 -2.98 6.08
CA GLY A 509 -17.64 -3.82 5.07
C GLY A 509 -17.96 -3.13 3.75
N TYR A 510 -17.65 -1.84 3.59
CA TYR A 510 -17.67 -1.17 2.28
C TYR A 510 -16.28 -1.06 1.69
N THR A 511 -16.16 -1.17 0.38
CA THR A 511 -14.92 -0.90 -0.33
C THR A 511 -14.79 0.59 -0.68
N HIS A 512 -13.57 1.01 -1.01
CA HIS A 512 -13.31 2.36 -1.51
C HIS A 512 -14.11 2.68 -2.78
N GLU A 513 -14.31 1.69 -3.65
CA GLU A 513 -15.13 1.83 -4.86
C GLU A 513 -16.59 2.11 -4.50
N GLN A 514 -17.19 1.35 -3.58
CA GLN A 514 -18.58 1.59 -3.15
C GLN A 514 -18.77 2.96 -2.49
N ALA A 515 -17.78 3.39 -1.68
CA ALA A 515 -17.78 4.71 -1.07
C ALA A 515 -17.65 5.83 -2.12
N ALA A 516 -16.77 5.64 -3.12
CA ALA A 516 -16.59 6.58 -4.22
C ALA A 516 -17.82 6.68 -5.12
N ASP A 517 -18.44 5.54 -5.46
CA ASP A 517 -19.66 5.50 -6.28
C ASP A 517 -20.79 6.26 -5.59
N PHE A 518 -21.01 6.00 -4.29
CA PHE A 518 -22.03 6.70 -3.51
C PHE A 518 -21.76 8.22 -3.43
N ALA A 519 -20.50 8.60 -3.19
CA ALA A 519 -20.10 10.01 -3.22
C ALA A 519 -20.28 10.63 -4.61
N CYS A 520 -20.04 9.89 -5.69
CA CYS A 520 -20.23 10.38 -7.05
C CYS A 520 -21.70 10.64 -7.36
N SER A 521 -22.63 9.78 -6.95
CA SER A 521 -24.05 10.05 -7.22
C SER A 521 -24.59 11.23 -6.38
N ILE A 522 -24.16 11.38 -5.11
CA ILE A 522 -24.48 12.60 -4.34
C ILE A 522 -23.89 13.83 -5.05
N SER A 523 -22.65 13.74 -5.53
CA SER A 523 -22.02 14.86 -6.25
C SER A 523 -22.76 15.23 -7.53
N ALA A 524 -23.27 14.25 -8.27
CA ALA A 524 -24.09 14.46 -9.46
C ALA A 524 -25.44 15.12 -9.11
N ALA A 525 -26.11 14.67 -8.04
CA ALA A 525 -27.36 15.25 -7.56
C ALA A 525 -27.18 16.69 -7.03
N VAL A 526 -26.03 17.01 -6.45
CA VAL A 526 -25.69 18.39 -6.05
C VAL A 526 -25.41 19.24 -7.29
N ALA A 527 -24.62 18.74 -8.23
CA ALA A 527 -24.27 19.46 -9.46
C ALA A 527 -25.48 19.75 -10.37
N SER A 528 -26.53 18.92 -10.34
CA SER A 528 -27.77 19.18 -11.08
C SER A 528 -28.64 20.27 -10.45
N ARG A 529 -28.49 20.52 -9.14
CA ARG A 529 -29.28 21.49 -8.37
C ARG A 529 -28.56 22.81 -8.11
N VAL A 530 -27.22 22.82 -8.18
CA VAL A 530 -26.40 23.98 -7.87
C VAL A 530 -25.54 24.36 -9.08
N PRO A 531 -25.91 25.40 -9.85
CA PRO A 531 -25.20 25.78 -11.07
C PRO A 531 -23.73 26.15 -10.88
N SER A 532 -23.36 26.59 -9.67
CA SER A 532 -21.98 26.94 -9.31
C SER A 532 -21.08 25.72 -9.09
N ILE A 533 -21.61 24.50 -9.19
CA ILE A 533 -20.96 23.22 -8.91
C ILE A 533 -20.94 22.33 -10.15
N THR A 534 -19.92 21.48 -10.27
CA THR A 534 -19.79 20.52 -11.37
C THR A 534 -19.05 19.25 -10.95
N VAL A 535 -19.35 18.15 -11.64
CA VAL A 535 -18.58 16.89 -11.59
C VAL A 535 -17.59 16.76 -12.76
N GLU A 536 -17.48 17.80 -13.59
CA GLU A 536 -16.60 17.82 -14.77
C GLU A 536 -15.11 17.85 -14.37
N ARG A 537 -14.36 16.85 -14.82
CA ARG A 537 -12.94 16.67 -14.49
C ARG A 537 -12.04 17.63 -15.26
N SER A 538 -12.39 18.01 -16.49
CA SER A 538 -11.58 18.91 -17.30
C SER A 538 -11.68 20.35 -16.82
N ILE A 539 -10.58 20.92 -16.33
CA ILE A 539 -10.51 22.31 -15.85
C ILE A 539 -11.10 23.30 -16.88
N ALA A 540 -10.83 23.07 -18.17
CA ALA A 540 -11.33 23.91 -19.26
C ALA A 540 -12.87 23.93 -19.37
N LYS A 541 -13.54 22.81 -19.05
CA LYS A 541 -15.00 22.66 -19.12
C LYS A 541 -15.72 23.00 -17.81
N ARG A 542 -14.97 23.28 -16.73
CA ARG A 542 -15.56 23.68 -15.44
C ARG A 542 -16.13 25.09 -15.48
N HIS A 543 -15.61 25.98 -16.33
CA HIS A 543 -16.09 27.37 -16.49
C HIS A 543 -16.25 28.13 -15.16
N GLY A 544 -15.30 27.96 -14.23
CA GLY A 544 -15.33 28.64 -12.92
C GLY A 544 -16.27 28.01 -11.87
N ARG A 545 -16.87 26.84 -12.16
CA ARG A 545 -17.64 26.04 -11.20
C ARG A 545 -16.73 25.24 -10.26
N LEU A 546 -17.17 25.01 -9.03
CA LEU A 546 -16.52 24.18 -8.03
C LEU A 546 -16.58 22.73 -8.47
N TYR A 547 -15.44 22.05 -8.45
CA TYR A 547 -15.37 20.63 -8.80
C TYR A 547 -15.59 19.79 -7.56
N LEU A 548 -16.66 19.00 -7.54
CA LEU A 548 -16.86 17.97 -6.53
C LEU A 548 -16.07 16.72 -6.92
N ASP A 549 -14.87 16.57 -6.34
CA ASP A 549 -14.01 15.43 -6.61
C ASP A 549 -14.43 14.19 -5.80
N CYS A 550 -15.43 13.46 -6.30
CA CYS A 550 -15.84 12.20 -5.70
C CYS A 550 -14.76 11.10 -5.78
N MET A 551 -13.75 11.24 -6.65
CA MET A 551 -12.68 10.25 -6.83
C MET A 551 -11.61 10.32 -5.74
N GLN A 552 -11.67 11.32 -4.84
CA GLN A 552 -10.83 11.38 -3.65
C GLN A 552 -11.08 10.23 -2.67
N ASN A 553 -12.19 9.52 -2.83
CA ASN A 553 -12.57 8.37 -2.00
C ASN A 553 -11.99 7.03 -2.47
N GLY A 554 -11.15 7.03 -3.53
CA GLY A 554 -10.55 5.80 -4.04
C GLY A 554 -9.41 5.25 -3.18
N TYR A 555 -9.12 3.96 -3.31
CA TYR A 555 -8.03 3.27 -2.58
C TYR A 555 -6.70 4.03 -2.64
N GLY A 556 -6.02 4.20 -1.51
CA GLY A 556 -4.72 4.87 -1.41
C GLY A 556 -4.70 6.36 -1.74
N LYS A 557 -5.87 6.99 -1.91
CA LYS A 557 -6.00 8.45 -1.88
C LYS A 557 -5.86 8.95 -0.45
N THR A 558 -5.41 10.19 -0.33
CA THR A 558 -5.05 10.78 0.97
C THR A 558 -5.69 12.15 1.12
N MET A 559 -6.22 12.43 2.30
CA MET A 559 -6.78 13.74 2.66
C MET A 559 -5.96 14.38 3.76
N VAL A 560 -5.81 15.71 3.73
CA VAL A 560 -5.13 16.39 4.84
C VAL A 560 -5.86 16.11 6.15
N ALA A 561 -5.11 15.67 7.15
CA ALA A 561 -5.64 15.25 8.44
C ALA A 561 -6.19 16.45 9.23
N PRO A 562 -7.25 16.26 10.02
CA PRO A 562 -7.64 17.18 11.08
C PRO A 562 -6.43 17.59 11.93
N TYR A 563 -6.38 18.87 12.28
CA TYR A 563 -5.31 19.48 13.09
C TYR A 563 -3.94 19.57 12.39
N SER A 564 -3.78 19.06 11.16
CA SER A 564 -2.56 19.28 10.37
C SER A 564 -2.40 20.74 9.99
N LEU A 565 -1.17 21.25 10.10
CA LEU A 565 -0.79 22.56 9.56
C LEU A 565 -0.81 22.54 8.03
N ARG A 566 -0.95 23.71 7.42
CA ARG A 566 -0.75 23.94 5.99
C ARG A 566 0.42 24.88 5.78
N ALA A 567 1.20 24.64 4.73
CA ALA A 567 2.30 25.50 4.33
C ALA A 567 1.80 26.75 3.57
N ILE A 568 1.11 27.63 4.30
CA ILE A 568 0.68 28.96 3.86
C ILE A 568 0.99 29.93 4.99
N ASN A 569 1.28 31.20 4.66
CA ASN A 569 1.43 32.27 5.65
C ASN A 569 0.25 32.27 6.64
N GLY A 570 0.55 32.54 7.90
CA GLY A 570 -0.36 32.43 9.03
C GLY A 570 -0.41 31.05 9.66
N ALA A 571 0.27 30.04 9.10
CA ALA A 571 0.25 28.63 9.54
C ALA A 571 -1.17 28.10 9.83
N PRO A 572 -2.11 28.20 8.86
CA PRO A 572 -3.48 27.75 9.05
C PRO A 572 -3.54 26.23 9.21
N VAL A 573 -4.59 25.77 9.89
CA VAL A 573 -4.81 24.38 10.27
C VAL A 573 -6.03 23.85 9.54
N SER A 574 -6.02 22.56 9.17
CA SER A 574 -7.23 21.88 8.74
C SER A 574 -8.14 21.61 9.95
N ALA A 575 -9.08 22.52 10.19
CA ALA A 575 -9.79 22.64 11.45
C ALA A 575 -11.19 22.00 11.42
N PRO A 576 -11.48 21.01 12.27
CA PRO A 576 -12.85 20.51 12.47
C PRO A 576 -13.79 21.62 12.96
N LEU A 577 -14.98 21.67 12.35
CA LEU A 577 -15.98 22.71 12.58
C LEU A 577 -17.30 22.09 13.03
N ARG A 578 -18.10 22.88 13.74
CA ARG A 578 -19.54 22.65 13.86
C ARG A 578 -20.22 23.13 12.58
N TRP A 579 -21.35 22.54 12.25
CA TRP A 579 -22.08 22.94 11.05
C TRP A 579 -22.58 24.40 11.12
N GLU A 580 -22.83 24.95 12.32
CA GLU A 580 -23.22 26.36 12.50
C GLU A 580 -22.10 27.35 12.14
N GLU A 581 -20.84 26.90 12.15
CA GLU A 581 -19.67 27.69 11.73
C GLU A 581 -19.55 27.78 10.19
N ILE A 582 -20.27 26.93 9.43
CA ILE A 582 -20.31 26.94 7.96
C ILE A 582 -21.26 28.04 7.47
N ASN A 583 -20.80 29.28 7.54
CA ASN A 583 -21.56 30.45 7.11
C ASN A 583 -20.64 31.49 6.44
N LYS A 584 -21.22 32.57 5.90
CA LYS A 584 -20.50 33.61 5.14
C LYS A 584 -19.35 34.31 5.90
N LYS A 585 -19.26 34.17 7.23
CA LYS A 585 -18.19 34.75 8.06
C LYS A 585 -17.01 33.79 8.27
N LEU A 586 -17.07 32.58 7.72
CA LEU A 586 -16.03 31.57 7.87
C LEU A 586 -14.73 32.03 7.20
N ASP A 587 -13.69 32.19 8.01
CA ASP A 587 -12.33 32.51 7.55
C ASP A 587 -11.37 31.41 8.02
N PRO A 588 -10.86 30.57 7.09
CA PRO A 588 -9.92 29.50 7.41
C PRO A 588 -8.65 29.97 8.14
N ASN A 589 -8.17 31.20 7.90
CA ASN A 589 -6.92 31.69 8.47
C ASN A 589 -7.01 31.98 9.97
N LYS A 590 -8.23 32.15 10.51
CA LYS A 590 -8.46 32.29 11.95
C LYS A 590 -8.15 31.01 12.72
N PHE A 591 -8.13 29.87 12.03
CA PHE A 591 -7.77 28.58 12.57
C PHE A 591 -6.31 28.30 12.22
N ASN A 592 -5.39 28.59 13.13
CA ASN A 592 -3.97 28.46 12.89
C ASN A 592 -3.22 27.90 14.09
N LEU A 593 -1.91 27.68 13.90
CA LEU A 593 -0.99 27.17 14.92
C LEU A 593 -1.16 27.84 16.29
N ARG A 594 -1.36 29.15 16.33
CA ARG A 594 -1.45 29.93 17.57
C ARG A 594 -2.85 29.87 18.22
N THR A 595 -3.91 29.79 17.42
CA THR A 595 -5.30 29.90 17.91
C THR A 595 -5.96 28.54 18.18
N MET A 596 -5.53 27.49 17.48
CA MET A 596 -6.16 26.17 17.53
C MET A 596 -6.09 25.50 18.91
N PRO A 597 -4.97 25.54 19.67
CA PRO A 597 -4.93 24.93 21.00
C PRO A 597 -5.97 25.50 21.96
N ALA A 598 -6.12 26.83 22.01
CA ALA A 598 -7.12 27.49 22.84
C ALA A 598 -8.55 27.15 22.39
N ARG A 599 -8.79 27.03 21.08
CA ARG A 599 -10.09 26.58 20.55
C ARG A 599 -10.38 25.15 20.97
N LEU A 600 -9.44 24.23 20.80
CA LEU A 600 -9.59 22.83 21.14
C LEU A 600 -9.94 22.66 22.63
N ALA A 601 -9.25 23.39 23.52
CA ALA A 601 -9.58 23.42 24.95
C ALA A 601 -11.02 23.90 25.23
N LYS A 602 -11.55 24.82 24.42
CA LYS A 602 -12.89 25.38 24.59
C LYS A 602 -14.01 24.50 24.03
N VAL A 603 -13.84 23.93 22.85
CA VAL A 603 -14.93 23.23 22.13
C VAL A 603 -14.78 21.71 22.05
N GLY A 604 -13.63 21.17 22.49
CA GLY A 604 -13.30 19.76 22.40
C GLY A 604 -12.96 19.28 20.99
N ASP A 605 -12.72 17.97 20.84
CA ASP A 605 -12.44 17.33 19.56
C ASP A 605 -13.73 17.10 18.76
N LEU A 606 -14.05 18.03 17.86
CA LEU A 606 -15.23 17.92 17.01
C LEU A 606 -15.11 16.80 15.96
N PHE A 607 -13.91 16.32 15.66
CA PHE A 607 -13.71 15.24 14.69
C PHE A 607 -13.95 13.85 15.28
N GLU A 608 -13.99 13.72 16.62
CA GLU A 608 -14.28 12.47 17.31
C GLU A 608 -15.61 11.83 16.84
N ALA A 609 -16.58 12.65 16.47
CA ALA A 609 -17.88 12.22 15.95
C ALA A 609 -17.75 11.29 14.72
N VAL A 610 -16.67 11.42 13.93
CA VAL A 610 -16.42 10.54 12.78
C VAL A 610 -16.17 9.09 13.20
N PHE A 611 -15.63 8.87 14.40
CA PHE A 611 -15.30 7.52 14.87
C PHE A 611 -16.43 6.88 15.66
N LYS A 612 -17.35 7.68 16.21
CA LYS A 612 -18.48 7.22 17.03
C LYS A 612 -19.72 6.83 16.20
N ASN A 613 -20.01 7.55 15.12
CA ASN A 613 -21.30 7.48 14.42
C ASN A 613 -21.19 6.85 13.02
N ARG A 614 -20.63 5.65 12.89
CA ARG A 614 -20.41 4.99 11.58
C ARG A 614 -21.73 4.53 10.94
N ALA A 615 -21.95 4.85 9.66
CA ALA A 615 -23.18 4.51 8.92
C ALA A 615 -22.96 3.46 7.82
N LYS A 616 -23.99 2.67 7.48
CA LYS A 616 -24.01 1.74 6.31
C LYS A 616 -24.76 2.28 5.09
N LEU A 617 -24.24 1.96 3.90
CA LEU A 617 -24.90 2.13 2.59
C LEU A 617 -26.04 1.09 2.36
N PRO A 618 -27.06 1.38 1.53
CA PRO A 618 -28.29 0.57 1.41
C PRO A 618 -28.16 -0.79 0.68
N GLU A 619 -28.75 -1.87 1.21
CA GLU A 619 -28.63 -3.28 0.76
C GLU A 619 -29.29 -3.65 -0.58
N GLY A 620 -30.50 -3.12 -0.83
CA GLY A 620 -31.30 -3.47 -2.02
C GLY A 620 -30.59 -3.12 -3.33
N ALA A 621 -29.65 -2.19 -3.28
CA ALA A 621 -28.83 -1.78 -4.41
C ALA A 621 -27.90 -2.90 -4.91
N ALA A 622 -27.35 -3.73 -4.02
CA ALA A 622 -26.44 -4.81 -4.42
C ALA A 622 -27.16 -5.87 -5.25
N LEU A 623 -28.39 -6.23 -4.84
CA LEU A 623 -29.22 -7.19 -5.56
C LEU A 623 -29.69 -6.63 -6.90
N ALA A 624 -30.14 -5.38 -6.94
CA ALA A 624 -30.53 -4.70 -8.18
C ALA A 624 -29.39 -4.69 -9.21
N ARG A 625 -28.18 -4.30 -8.80
CA ARG A 625 -27.00 -4.29 -9.69
C ARG A 625 -26.62 -5.68 -10.21
N GLU A 626 -26.83 -6.73 -9.42
CA GLU A 626 -26.58 -8.11 -9.84
C GLU A 626 -27.56 -8.55 -10.93
N PHE A 627 -28.86 -8.31 -10.76
CA PHE A 627 -29.86 -8.66 -11.78
C PHE A 627 -29.72 -7.79 -13.05
N ALA A 628 -29.39 -6.50 -12.92
CA ALA A 628 -29.08 -5.66 -14.07
C ALA A 628 -27.90 -6.23 -14.88
N ARG A 629 -26.82 -6.68 -14.21
CA ARG A 629 -25.67 -7.33 -14.87
C ARG A 629 -26.04 -8.64 -15.59
N ARG A 630 -27.15 -9.28 -15.22
CA ARG A 630 -27.68 -10.49 -15.87
C ARG A 630 -28.67 -10.18 -16.99
N GLY A 631 -28.89 -8.90 -17.30
CA GLY A 631 -29.74 -8.46 -18.41
C GLY A 631 -31.22 -8.39 -18.08
N TYR A 632 -31.60 -8.34 -16.80
CA TYR A 632 -33.00 -8.14 -16.41
C TYR A 632 -33.38 -6.67 -16.55
N ALA A 633 -34.55 -6.41 -17.14
CA ALA A 633 -35.24 -5.14 -16.99
C ALA A 633 -35.77 -5.04 -15.55
N LEU A 634 -35.45 -3.95 -14.86
CA LEU A 634 -35.72 -3.83 -13.43
C LEU A 634 -36.80 -2.80 -13.15
N THR A 635 -37.70 -3.14 -12.23
CA THR A 635 -38.44 -2.14 -11.46
C THR A 635 -37.99 -2.21 -10.01
N LEU A 636 -37.61 -1.05 -9.47
CA LEU A 636 -37.12 -0.90 -8.13
C LEU A 636 -38.20 -0.20 -7.30
N LEU A 637 -38.57 -0.81 -6.17
CA LEU A 637 -39.52 -0.23 -5.22
C LEU A 637 -38.81 0.00 -3.87
N ALA A 638 -38.88 1.24 -3.37
CA ALA A 638 -38.42 1.57 -2.03
C ALA A 638 -39.14 2.82 -1.51
N ARG A 639 -39.28 2.91 -0.18
CA ARG A 639 -39.88 4.08 0.48
C ARG A 639 -39.07 5.37 0.29
N ARG A 640 -37.74 5.23 0.12
CA ARG A 640 -36.78 6.33 0.01
C ARG A 640 -36.57 6.68 -1.46
N ALA A 641 -37.34 7.65 -1.94
CA ALA A 641 -37.35 8.09 -3.35
C ALA A 641 -35.96 8.54 -3.82
N ASP A 642 -35.22 9.24 -2.97
CA ASP A 642 -33.87 9.75 -3.23
C ASP A 642 -32.86 8.64 -3.55
N LEU A 643 -32.82 7.58 -2.75
CA LEU A 643 -31.93 6.45 -2.97
C LEU A 643 -32.35 5.59 -4.15
N LEU A 644 -33.64 5.58 -4.45
CA LEU A 644 -34.20 4.86 -5.57
C LEU A 644 -33.87 5.56 -6.90
N GLU A 645 -34.01 6.88 -6.94
CA GLU A 645 -33.57 7.73 -8.05
C GLU A 645 -32.06 7.61 -8.27
N GLN A 646 -31.27 7.60 -7.19
CA GLN A 646 -29.82 7.38 -7.26
C GLN A 646 -29.48 6.03 -7.90
N LEU A 647 -30.15 4.96 -7.48
CA LEU A 647 -29.91 3.63 -8.03
C LEU A 647 -30.37 3.51 -9.49
N ALA A 648 -31.43 4.22 -9.88
CA ALA A 648 -31.87 4.31 -11.27
C ALA A 648 -30.92 5.12 -12.16
N GLN A 649 -30.16 6.08 -11.61
CA GLN A 649 -29.08 6.74 -12.37
C GLN A 649 -27.94 5.77 -12.69
N ASP A 650 -27.59 4.89 -11.75
CA ASP A 650 -26.58 3.84 -11.95
C ASP A 650 -27.07 2.73 -12.90
N LEU A 651 -28.40 2.56 -13.00
CA LEU A 651 -29.09 1.52 -13.76
C LEU A 651 -30.13 2.20 -14.67
N PRO A 652 -29.72 2.85 -15.78
CA PRO A 652 -30.59 3.73 -16.57
C PRO A 652 -31.80 3.02 -17.21
N GLU A 653 -31.75 1.69 -17.31
CA GLU A 653 -32.86 0.86 -17.80
C GLU A 653 -33.83 0.42 -16.68
N ALA A 654 -33.54 0.77 -15.42
CA ALA A 654 -34.38 0.46 -14.27
C ALA A 654 -35.45 1.53 -14.03
N VAL A 655 -36.67 1.10 -13.79
CA VAL A 655 -37.79 1.97 -13.40
C VAL A 655 -37.84 2.10 -11.88
N ALA A 656 -37.65 3.31 -11.37
CA ALA A 656 -37.73 3.62 -9.95
C ALA A 656 -39.14 4.09 -9.55
N ILE A 657 -39.79 3.37 -8.62
CA ILE A 657 -41.11 3.74 -8.08
C ILE A 657 -41.03 3.89 -6.55
N PRO A 658 -41.07 5.12 -6.01
CA PRO A 658 -41.18 5.34 -4.58
C PRO A 658 -42.44 4.67 -4.02
N CYS A 659 -42.28 3.75 -3.07
CA CYS A 659 -43.37 2.94 -2.56
C CYS A 659 -43.08 2.50 -1.11
N ASP A 660 -44.00 2.77 -0.19
CA ASP A 660 -43.99 2.16 1.13
C ASP A 660 -44.66 0.79 1.06
N VAL A 661 -43.87 -0.28 1.20
CA VAL A 661 -44.39 -1.65 1.17
C VAL A 661 -45.36 -1.96 2.30
N THR A 662 -45.51 -1.09 3.30
CA THR A 662 -46.52 -1.26 4.36
C THR A 662 -47.91 -0.75 3.96
N ASP A 663 -48.03 -0.09 2.81
CA ASP A 663 -49.28 0.37 2.22
C ASP A 663 -49.66 -0.53 1.03
N SER A 664 -50.70 -1.33 1.21
CA SER A 664 -51.17 -2.27 0.19
C SER A 664 -51.60 -1.56 -1.11
N ALA A 665 -52.27 -0.42 -1.01
CA ALA A 665 -52.75 0.32 -2.19
C ALA A 665 -51.57 0.87 -2.99
N ALA A 666 -50.58 1.43 -2.30
CA ALA A 666 -49.36 1.93 -2.95
C ALA A 666 -48.57 0.82 -3.67
N VAL A 667 -48.53 -0.40 -3.11
CA VAL A 667 -47.88 -1.55 -3.77
C VAL A 667 -48.64 -2.00 -5.01
N HIS A 668 -49.97 -2.07 -4.94
CA HIS A 668 -50.82 -2.43 -6.09
C HIS A 668 -50.70 -1.41 -7.23
N ASP A 669 -50.74 -0.12 -6.89
CA ASP A 669 -50.54 0.96 -7.86
C ASP A 669 -49.16 0.90 -8.52
N ALA A 670 -48.12 0.58 -7.75
CA ALA A 670 -46.77 0.46 -8.27
C ALA A 670 -46.65 -0.72 -9.25
N VAL A 671 -47.22 -1.89 -8.92
CA VAL A 671 -47.23 -3.07 -9.80
C VAL A 671 -48.05 -2.81 -11.07
N ALA A 672 -49.21 -2.15 -10.95
CA ALA A 672 -50.06 -1.82 -12.09
C ALA A 672 -49.36 -0.89 -13.11
N ARG A 673 -48.50 0.03 -12.66
CA ARG A 673 -47.73 0.94 -13.54
C ARG A 673 -46.66 0.25 -14.37
N VAL A 674 -46.15 -0.91 -13.91
CA VAL A 674 -45.08 -1.66 -14.59
C VAL A 674 -45.65 -2.64 -15.60
N GLY A 675 -46.82 -3.21 -15.31
CA GLY A 675 -47.45 -4.24 -16.14
C GLY A 675 -46.97 -5.64 -15.76
N ALA A 676 -46.68 -6.46 -16.78
CA ALA A 676 -46.35 -7.86 -16.59
C ALA A 676 -44.99 -8.05 -15.89
N ILE A 677 -44.98 -8.80 -14.77
CA ILE A 677 -43.76 -9.11 -14.01
C ILE A 677 -43.41 -10.60 -14.11
N ASP A 678 -42.20 -10.91 -14.59
CA ASP A 678 -41.70 -12.30 -14.67
C ASP A 678 -41.14 -12.80 -13.33
N VAL A 679 -40.42 -11.93 -12.62
CA VAL A 679 -39.78 -12.25 -11.34
C VAL A 679 -40.08 -11.15 -10.32
N ALA A 680 -40.71 -11.50 -9.21
CA ALA A 680 -40.96 -10.60 -8.09
C ALA A 680 -40.10 -10.99 -6.89
N ILE A 681 -39.38 -10.02 -6.30
CA ILE A 681 -38.49 -10.25 -5.16
C ILE A 681 -38.90 -9.36 -3.97
N ALA A 682 -39.47 -9.99 -2.94
CA ALA A 682 -39.81 -9.31 -1.69
C ALA A 682 -38.59 -9.20 -0.77
N ASN A 683 -37.83 -8.10 -0.91
CA ASN A 683 -36.58 -7.86 -0.19
C ASN A 683 -36.70 -6.94 1.05
N ALA A 684 -37.83 -6.26 1.24
CA ALA A 684 -37.99 -5.33 2.35
C ALA A 684 -37.85 -6.04 3.72
N GLY A 685 -37.12 -5.40 4.64
CA GLY A 685 -36.76 -6.02 5.91
C GLY A 685 -36.39 -5.00 6.99
N VAL A 686 -36.90 -5.21 8.20
CA VAL A 686 -36.47 -4.52 9.43
C VAL A 686 -36.33 -5.53 10.57
N GLY A 687 -35.48 -5.20 11.54
CA GLY A 687 -35.24 -6.03 12.72
C GLY A 687 -34.67 -5.23 13.88
N THR A 688 -35.02 -5.64 15.11
CA THR A 688 -34.44 -5.10 16.36
C THR A 688 -34.05 -6.25 17.29
N THR A 689 -32.99 -6.06 18.06
CA THR A 689 -32.52 -6.97 19.10
C THR A 689 -33.05 -6.56 20.48
N GLY A 690 -33.43 -7.53 21.30
CA GLY A 690 -33.98 -7.31 22.66
C GLY A 690 -34.78 -8.51 23.18
N TRP A 691 -35.09 -8.50 24.49
CA TRP A 691 -35.99 -9.48 25.11
C TRP A 691 -37.40 -9.27 24.52
N ALA A 692 -37.96 -10.27 23.82
CA ALA A 692 -39.32 -10.18 23.25
C ALA A 692 -39.59 -9.01 22.26
N ALA A 693 -38.56 -8.53 21.54
CA ALA A 693 -38.53 -7.22 20.86
C ALA A 693 -38.49 -6.04 21.85
N LYS A 694 -37.87 -4.91 21.48
CA LYS A 694 -37.74 -3.77 22.42
C LYS A 694 -39.10 -3.21 22.86
N SER A 695 -40.14 -3.40 22.04
CA SER A 695 -41.54 -3.09 22.33
C SER A 695 -42.49 -3.92 21.44
N VAL A 696 -43.78 -3.97 21.79
CA VAL A 696 -44.83 -4.56 20.93
C VAL A 696 -44.92 -3.81 19.60
N ALA A 697 -44.78 -2.48 19.60
CA ALA A 697 -44.77 -1.67 18.39
C ALA A 697 -43.64 -2.06 17.43
N ASP A 698 -42.46 -2.43 17.94
CA ASP A 698 -41.36 -2.93 17.11
C ASP A 698 -41.69 -4.29 16.48
N ALA A 699 -42.36 -5.18 17.22
CA ALA A 699 -42.80 -6.47 16.71
C ALA A 699 -43.90 -6.31 15.64
N GLU A 700 -44.85 -5.41 15.85
CA GLU A 700 -45.87 -5.05 14.86
C GLU A 700 -45.24 -4.46 13.59
N LEU A 701 -44.28 -3.55 13.73
CA LEU A 701 -43.56 -2.97 12.61
C LEU A 701 -42.78 -4.04 11.83
N MET A 702 -42.11 -4.97 12.51
CA MET A 702 -41.43 -6.10 11.87
C MET A 702 -42.40 -6.98 11.09
N MET A 703 -43.56 -7.31 11.66
CA MET A 703 -44.59 -8.07 10.95
C MET A 703 -45.13 -7.29 9.75
N ARG A 704 -45.41 -6.00 9.92
CA ARG A 704 -45.98 -5.15 8.88
C ARG A 704 -45.03 -4.98 7.69
N VAL A 705 -43.74 -4.79 7.93
CA VAL A 705 -42.74 -4.65 6.86
C VAL A 705 -42.34 -6.00 6.28
N ASN A 706 -41.93 -6.96 7.11
CA ASN A 706 -41.30 -8.19 6.63
C ASN A 706 -42.33 -9.15 6.02
N TYR A 707 -43.45 -9.38 6.73
CA TYR A 707 -44.45 -10.36 6.33
C TYR A 707 -45.57 -9.72 5.51
N PHE A 708 -46.28 -8.74 6.05
CA PHE A 708 -47.39 -8.12 5.32
C PHE A 708 -46.92 -7.37 4.08
N GLY A 709 -45.78 -6.68 4.11
CA GLY A 709 -45.21 -6.07 2.91
C GLY A 709 -44.85 -7.08 1.81
N MET A 710 -44.40 -8.28 2.17
CA MET A 710 -44.25 -9.38 1.22
C MET A 710 -45.60 -9.85 0.69
N LEU A 711 -46.61 -9.99 1.57
CA LEU A 711 -47.95 -10.41 1.17
C LEU A 711 -48.61 -9.41 0.22
N TYR A 712 -48.48 -8.10 0.43
CA TYR A 712 -49.04 -7.10 -0.47
C TYR A 712 -48.40 -7.16 -1.84
N LEU A 713 -47.08 -7.39 -1.91
CA LEU A 713 -46.42 -7.61 -3.19
C LEU A 713 -46.88 -8.93 -3.84
N PHE A 714 -47.03 -10.00 -3.04
CA PHE A 714 -47.53 -11.29 -3.52
C PHE A 714 -48.94 -11.16 -4.10
N ASP A 715 -49.86 -10.53 -3.37
CA ASP A 715 -51.24 -10.28 -3.78
C ASP A 715 -51.30 -9.47 -5.09
N ALA A 716 -50.44 -8.46 -5.23
CA ALA A 716 -50.38 -7.63 -6.43
C ALA A 716 -49.82 -8.36 -7.68
N VAL A 717 -48.91 -9.32 -7.52
CA VAL A 717 -48.20 -9.94 -8.66
C VAL A 717 -48.68 -11.34 -9.02
N ILE A 718 -49.24 -12.11 -8.08
CA ILE A 718 -49.60 -13.51 -8.33
C ILE A 718 -50.79 -13.68 -9.27
N PRO A 719 -51.88 -12.88 -9.20
CA PRO A 719 -53.02 -13.04 -10.12
C PRO A 719 -52.61 -12.97 -11.59
N GLN A 720 -51.78 -11.99 -11.95
CA GLN A 720 -51.26 -11.83 -13.31
C GLN A 720 -50.32 -12.97 -13.73
N MET A 721 -49.55 -13.56 -12.79
CA MET A 721 -48.71 -14.73 -13.07
C MET A 721 -49.56 -16.00 -13.27
N MET A 722 -50.67 -16.14 -12.54
CA MET A 722 -51.60 -17.26 -12.67
C MET A 722 -52.31 -17.23 -14.01
N GLU A 723 -52.74 -16.04 -14.45
CA GLU A 723 -53.35 -15.83 -15.77
C GLU A 723 -52.39 -16.23 -16.90
N ARG A 724 -51.11 -15.83 -16.80
CA ARG A 724 -50.06 -16.20 -17.77
C ARG A 724 -49.55 -17.63 -17.62
N ARG A 725 -49.94 -18.34 -16.56
CA ARG A 725 -49.39 -19.62 -16.11
C ARG A 725 -47.85 -19.66 -16.06
N SER A 726 -47.24 -18.52 -15.74
CA SER A 726 -45.79 -18.36 -15.71
C SER A 726 -45.38 -17.21 -14.78
N GLY A 727 -44.27 -17.41 -14.07
CA GLY A 727 -43.70 -16.40 -13.18
C GLY A 727 -42.84 -17.01 -12.07
N HIS A 728 -42.16 -16.15 -11.33
CA HIS A 728 -41.34 -16.53 -10.19
C HIS A 728 -41.47 -15.52 -9.05
N PHE A 729 -41.91 -15.97 -7.87
CA PHE A 729 -41.90 -15.18 -6.65
C PHE A 729 -40.76 -15.60 -5.71
N ALA A 730 -39.96 -14.65 -5.22
CA ALA A 730 -38.90 -14.89 -4.26
C ALA A 730 -39.08 -14.04 -3.00
N GLY A 731 -39.08 -14.68 -1.83
CA GLY A 731 -39.20 -14.00 -0.54
C GLY A 731 -37.92 -14.03 0.26
N MET A 732 -37.47 -12.87 0.75
CA MET A 732 -36.28 -12.72 1.60
C MET A 732 -36.61 -12.99 3.07
N ALA A 733 -36.58 -14.27 3.43
CA ALA A 733 -36.71 -14.73 4.80
C ALA A 733 -35.36 -14.59 5.56
N SER A 734 -34.99 -15.56 6.40
CA SER A 734 -33.71 -15.60 7.11
C SER A 734 -33.47 -16.96 7.73
N ILE A 735 -32.21 -17.36 7.95
CA ILE A 735 -31.89 -18.50 8.80
C ILE A 735 -32.53 -18.35 10.20
N ALA A 736 -32.76 -17.13 10.67
CA ALA A 736 -33.48 -16.84 11.92
C ALA A 736 -34.96 -17.27 11.92
N GLY A 737 -35.56 -17.55 10.76
CA GLY A 737 -36.89 -18.14 10.65
C GLY A 737 -36.89 -19.66 10.80
N LEU A 738 -35.76 -20.33 10.51
CA LEU A 738 -35.66 -21.79 10.64
C LEU A 738 -35.72 -22.20 12.12
N ARG A 739 -35.09 -21.42 13.00
CA ARG A 739 -35.16 -21.58 14.46
C ARG A 739 -35.01 -20.21 15.11
N GLY A 740 -35.77 -19.98 16.17
CA GLY A 740 -35.69 -18.73 16.93
C GLY A 740 -34.30 -18.52 17.53
N PHE A 741 -33.72 -17.34 17.32
CA PHE A 741 -32.48 -16.94 17.97
C PHE A 741 -32.76 -16.17 19.27
N PRO A 742 -31.97 -16.39 20.34
CA PRO A 742 -32.05 -15.57 21.53
C PRO A 742 -31.87 -14.08 21.19
N THR A 743 -32.60 -13.20 21.87
CA THR A 743 -32.60 -11.73 21.66
C THR A 743 -33.17 -11.24 20.30
N ALA A 744 -33.68 -12.14 19.46
CA ALA A 744 -34.25 -11.79 18.15
C ALA A 744 -35.65 -12.37 17.93
N SER A 745 -36.42 -12.64 19.00
CA SER A 745 -37.69 -13.37 18.93
C SER A 745 -38.72 -12.75 17.97
N GLY A 746 -38.94 -11.43 18.02
CA GLY A 746 -39.87 -10.74 17.10
C GLY A 746 -39.43 -10.82 15.64
N TYR A 747 -38.12 -10.67 15.39
CA TYR A 747 -37.55 -10.82 14.05
C TYR A 747 -37.68 -12.26 13.54
N SER A 748 -37.29 -13.25 14.37
CA SER A 748 -37.43 -14.67 14.07
C SER A 748 -38.87 -15.06 13.78
N ALA A 749 -39.84 -14.56 14.56
CA ALA A 749 -41.26 -14.79 14.31
C ALA A 749 -41.70 -14.26 12.94
N SER A 750 -41.34 -13.02 12.59
CA SER A 750 -41.67 -12.44 11.28
C SER A 750 -41.08 -13.23 10.11
N LYS A 751 -39.83 -13.70 10.24
CA LYS A 751 -39.15 -14.50 9.20
C LYS A 751 -39.68 -15.93 9.13
N ALA A 752 -40.09 -16.52 10.25
CA ALA A 752 -40.75 -17.83 10.27
C ALA A 752 -42.13 -17.77 9.59
N ALA A 753 -42.91 -16.70 9.81
CA ALA A 753 -44.18 -16.48 9.13
C ALA A 753 -44.00 -16.40 7.60
N MET A 754 -42.98 -15.67 7.13
CA MET A 754 -42.63 -15.65 5.70
C MET A 754 -42.29 -17.05 5.17
N GLN A 755 -41.47 -17.83 5.88
CA GLN A 755 -41.09 -19.18 5.45
C GLN A 755 -42.29 -20.11 5.34
N ALA A 756 -43.14 -20.15 6.36
CA ALA A 756 -44.32 -21.00 6.36
C ALA A 756 -45.27 -20.64 5.20
N PHE A 757 -45.49 -19.35 4.97
CA PHE A 757 -46.31 -18.88 3.86
C PHE A 757 -45.72 -19.28 2.50
N LEU A 758 -44.43 -18.99 2.26
CA LEU A 758 -43.77 -19.31 0.99
C LEU A 758 -43.68 -20.82 0.74
N GLU A 759 -43.58 -21.62 1.79
CA GLU A 759 -43.59 -23.08 1.71
C GLU A 759 -44.93 -23.61 1.20
N SER A 760 -46.05 -23.12 1.75
CA SER A 760 -47.40 -23.45 1.30
C SER A 760 -47.68 -22.92 -0.11
N ALA A 761 -47.40 -21.64 -0.35
CA ALA A 761 -47.62 -20.98 -1.64
C ALA A 761 -46.85 -21.69 -2.78
N ARG A 762 -45.65 -22.21 -2.52
CA ARG A 762 -44.87 -22.97 -3.49
C ARG A 762 -45.60 -24.24 -3.96
N VAL A 763 -46.36 -24.89 -3.09
CA VAL A 763 -47.12 -26.11 -3.44
C VAL A 763 -48.38 -25.73 -4.19
N GLU A 764 -49.10 -24.72 -3.71
CA GLU A 764 -50.36 -24.24 -4.30
C GLU A 764 -50.16 -23.70 -5.72
N LEU A 765 -49.14 -22.88 -5.92
CA LEU A 765 -48.88 -22.19 -7.18
C LEU A 765 -48.17 -23.06 -8.24
N ALA A 766 -47.66 -24.24 -7.86
CA ALA A 766 -46.98 -25.13 -8.79
C ALA A 766 -47.87 -25.59 -9.95
N SER A 767 -49.16 -25.83 -9.68
CA SER A 767 -50.15 -26.22 -10.70
C SER A 767 -50.43 -25.10 -11.72
N PHE A 768 -50.13 -23.86 -11.36
CA PHE A 768 -50.23 -22.67 -12.20
C PHE A 768 -48.93 -22.34 -12.94
N GLY A 769 -47.88 -23.17 -12.86
CA GLY A 769 -46.61 -22.93 -13.55
C GLY A 769 -45.74 -21.84 -12.91
N ILE A 770 -46.05 -21.42 -11.68
CA ILE A 770 -45.35 -20.35 -10.97
C ILE A 770 -44.34 -20.98 -10.01
N ARG A 771 -43.11 -20.47 -10.05
CA ARG A 771 -42.05 -20.88 -9.11
C ARG A 771 -42.07 -20.00 -7.88
N VAL A 772 -41.84 -20.59 -6.71
CA VAL A 772 -41.66 -19.86 -5.46
C VAL A 772 -40.34 -20.26 -4.81
N THR A 773 -39.50 -19.27 -4.50
CA THR A 773 -38.21 -19.46 -3.83
C THR A 773 -38.23 -18.81 -2.44
N THR A 774 -37.86 -19.59 -1.43
CA THR A 774 -37.56 -19.06 -0.10
C THR A 774 -36.06 -18.81 0.02
N VAL A 775 -35.66 -17.57 0.31
CA VAL A 775 -34.26 -17.22 0.52
C VAL A 775 -34.00 -17.06 2.02
N ASN A 776 -33.11 -17.88 2.58
CA ASN A 776 -32.73 -17.87 3.99
C ASN A 776 -31.27 -17.42 4.15
N PRO A 777 -31.00 -16.10 4.11
CA PRO A 777 -29.68 -15.58 4.40
C PRO A 777 -29.36 -15.68 5.91
N GLY A 778 -28.09 -15.97 6.21
CA GLY A 778 -27.47 -15.73 7.50
C GLY A 778 -27.08 -14.26 7.64
N PHE A 779 -26.00 -13.98 8.39
CA PHE A 779 -25.56 -12.61 8.56
C PHE A 779 -24.97 -12.05 7.26
N ILE A 780 -25.63 -11.03 6.72
CA ILE A 780 -25.11 -10.19 5.63
C ILE A 780 -24.70 -8.85 6.24
N ALA A 781 -23.60 -8.25 5.78
CA ALA A 781 -23.09 -6.97 6.24
C ALA A 781 -23.99 -5.80 5.79
N THR A 782 -24.94 -5.43 6.66
CA THR A 782 -26.05 -4.56 6.26
C THR A 782 -26.54 -3.62 7.36
N ALA A 783 -27.27 -2.55 7.03
CA ALA A 783 -27.72 -1.54 8.01
C ALA A 783 -28.54 -2.17 9.15
N MET A 784 -29.29 -3.24 8.84
CA MET A 784 -30.03 -4.02 9.83
C MET A 784 -29.09 -4.80 10.78
N THR A 785 -28.02 -5.42 10.28
CA THR A 785 -27.11 -6.22 11.10
C THR A 785 -26.09 -5.41 11.90
N GLU A 786 -25.98 -4.09 11.69
CA GLU A 786 -25.11 -3.20 12.51
C GLU A 786 -25.54 -3.04 13.94
N LYS A 787 -26.85 -3.00 14.14
CA LYS A 787 -27.45 -2.75 15.45
C LYS A 787 -27.29 -3.97 16.36
N ASN A 788 -26.71 -5.05 15.86
CA ASN A 788 -26.43 -6.27 16.60
C ASN A 788 -25.17 -6.10 17.44
N THR A 789 -25.32 -6.25 18.75
CA THR A 789 -24.22 -6.17 19.73
C THR A 789 -23.51 -7.51 19.95
N PHE A 790 -23.91 -8.56 19.25
CA PHE A 790 -23.42 -9.93 19.42
C PHE A 790 -22.54 -10.39 18.24
N LYS A 791 -21.75 -11.45 18.44
CA LYS A 791 -20.86 -12.01 17.40
C LYS A 791 -21.70 -12.60 16.25
N MET A 792 -21.43 -12.16 15.03
CA MET A 792 -22.09 -12.62 13.81
C MET A 792 -21.16 -13.57 13.02
N PRO A 793 -21.20 -14.89 13.28
CA PRO A 793 -20.36 -15.85 12.58
C PRO A 793 -20.69 -15.88 11.09
N PHE A 794 -19.65 -15.99 10.25
CA PHE A 794 -19.77 -16.08 8.79
C PHE A 794 -20.48 -14.88 8.12
N LEU A 795 -20.28 -13.66 8.65
CA LEU A 795 -20.77 -12.42 8.06
C LEU A 795 -20.30 -12.30 6.59
N MET A 796 -21.25 -12.08 5.69
CA MET A 796 -21.02 -12.05 4.23
C MET A 796 -21.28 -10.65 3.66
N SER A 797 -20.55 -10.24 2.63
CA SER A 797 -20.84 -9.00 1.91
C SER A 797 -22.18 -9.06 1.16
N ALA A 798 -22.79 -7.91 0.93
CA ALA A 798 -24.05 -7.79 0.20
C ALA A 798 -23.93 -8.28 -1.26
N GLU A 799 -22.78 -8.06 -1.91
CA GLU A 799 -22.54 -8.47 -3.31
C GLU A 799 -22.46 -10.00 -3.45
N ARG A 800 -21.76 -10.65 -2.51
CA ARG A 800 -21.64 -12.11 -2.53
C ARG A 800 -22.99 -12.76 -2.22
N ALA A 801 -23.73 -12.20 -1.28
CA ALA A 801 -25.10 -12.62 -1.01
C ALA A 801 -25.99 -12.44 -2.24
N ALA A 802 -25.95 -11.27 -2.88
CA ALA A 802 -26.72 -10.96 -4.10
C ALA A 802 -26.47 -11.98 -5.21
N LYS A 803 -25.21 -12.35 -5.45
CA LYS A 803 -24.85 -13.38 -6.44
C LYS A 803 -25.45 -14.74 -6.12
N ILE A 804 -25.34 -15.21 -4.87
CA ILE A 804 -25.91 -16.50 -4.44
C ILE A 804 -27.43 -16.51 -4.59
N ILE A 805 -28.08 -15.40 -4.25
CA ILE A 805 -29.53 -15.21 -4.38
C ILE A 805 -29.94 -15.28 -5.86
N ALA A 806 -29.30 -14.49 -6.71
CA ALA A 806 -29.58 -14.46 -8.14
C ALA A 806 -29.34 -15.82 -8.81
N ASP A 807 -28.21 -16.48 -8.51
CA ASP A 807 -27.93 -17.85 -8.99
C ASP A 807 -29.01 -18.85 -8.56
N GLY A 808 -29.54 -18.71 -7.35
CA GLY A 808 -30.60 -19.56 -6.82
C GLY A 808 -31.94 -19.33 -7.53
N ILE A 809 -32.31 -18.07 -7.75
CA ILE A 809 -33.55 -17.68 -8.44
C ILE A 809 -33.52 -18.16 -9.89
N GLU A 810 -32.44 -17.91 -10.64
CA GLU A 810 -32.34 -18.33 -12.05
C GLU A 810 -32.45 -19.86 -12.22
N ARG A 811 -31.84 -20.62 -11.31
CA ARG A 811 -31.94 -22.08 -11.28
C ARG A 811 -33.31 -22.60 -10.85
N GLY A 812 -34.24 -21.73 -10.45
CA GLY A 812 -35.54 -22.14 -9.92
C GLY A 812 -35.43 -22.89 -8.60
N ALA A 813 -34.43 -22.60 -7.78
CA ALA A 813 -34.22 -23.28 -6.51
C ALA A 813 -35.42 -23.06 -5.58
N ARG A 814 -35.97 -24.12 -4.99
CA ARG A 814 -37.08 -24.00 -4.02
C ARG A 814 -36.64 -23.25 -2.76
N ILE A 815 -35.40 -23.48 -2.34
CA ILE A 815 -34.81 -22.88 -1.15
C ILE A 815 -33.36 -22.48 -1.46
N VAL A 816 -33.00 -21.25 -1.11
CA VAL A 816 -31.63 -20.72 -1.21
C VAL A 816 -31.16 -20.37 0.20
N GLU A 817 -30.19 -21.12 0.74
CA GLU A 817 -29.70 -20.91 2.10
C GLU A 817 -28.19 -20.72 2.12
N PHE A 818 -27.72 -19.71 2.84
CA PHE A 818 -26.29 -19.44 2.97
C PHE A 818 -26.01 -18.61 4.22
N PRO A 819 -24.82 -18.75 4.83
CA PRO A 819 -23.77 -19.70 4.49
C PRO A 819 -24.11 -21.12 4.95
N TRP A 820 -23.69 -22.12 4.17
CA TRP A 820 -24.05 -23.54 4.39
C TRP A 820 -23.74 -24.07 5.80
N PRO A 821 -22.63 -23.71 6.49
CA PRO A 821 -22.35 -24.24 7.83
C PRO A 821 -23.39 -23.76 8.85
N MET A 822 -23.86 -22.53 8.69
CA MET A 822 -24.85 -21.92 9.59
C MET A 822 -26.24 -22.51 9.33
N SER A 823 -26.63 -22.69 8.06
CA SER A 823 -27.88 -23.38 7.71
C SER A 823 -27.89 -24.81 8.24
N PHE A 824 -26.80 -25.57 8.01
CA PHE A 824 -26.66 -26.94 8.48
C PHE A 824 -26.76 -27.04 10.00
N ALA A 825 -26.02 -26.22 10.74
CA ALA A 825 -26.07 -26.19 12.19
C ALA A 825 -27.47 -25.85 12.72
N THR A 826 -28.14 -24.87 12.09
CA THR A 826 -29.50 -24.46 12.50
C THR A 826 -30.51 -25.57 12.26
N ARG A 827 -30.47 -26.24 11.10
CA ARG A 827 -31.34 -27.38 10.80
C ARG A 827 -31.06 -28.57 11.71
N PHE A 828 -29.79 -28.91 11.92
CA PHE A 828 -29.38 -29.98 12.82
C PHE A 828 -29.85 -29.72 14.25
N SER A 829 -29.78 -28.46 14.71
CA SER A 829 -30.27 -28.08 16.03
C SER A 829 -31.78 -28.31 16.21
N ARG A 830 -32.59 -28.35 15.15
CA ARG A 830 -34.01 -28.72 15.26
C ARG A 830 -34.26 -30.21 15.47
N ALA A 831 -33.31 -31.06 15.10
CA ALA A 831 -33.39 -32.50 15.31
C ALA A 831 -32.95 -32.93 16.73
N LEU A 832 -32.28 -32.04 17.46
CA LEU A 832 -31.87 -32.30 18.84
C LEU A 832 -33.03 -32.07 19.82
N PRO A 833 -33.07 -32.78 20.96
CA PRO A 833 -34.01 -32.49 22.04
C PRO A 833 -33.90 -31.04 22.52
N ALA A 834 -35.04 -30.42 22.83
CA ALA A 834 -35.13 -28.99 23.20
C ALA A 834 -34.14 -28.61 24.31
N TRP A 835 -34.01 -29.43 25.35
CA TRP A 835 -33.10 -29.17 26.47
C TRP A 835 -31.62 -29.09 26.07
N VAL A 836 -31.18 -29.87 25.06
CA VAL A 836 -29.81 -29.84 24.54
C VAL A 836 -29.56 -28.51 23.84
N THR A 837 -30.50 -28.13 22.98
CA THR A 837 -30.40 -26.90 22.20
C THR A 837 -30.50 -25.65 23.04
N ASP A 838 -31.36 -25.66 24.07
CA ASP A 838 -31.55 -24.54 24.98
C ASP A 838 -30.31 -24.35 25.84
N ARG A 839 -29.63 -25.44 26.22
CA ARG A 839 -28.34 -25.39 26.93
C ARG A 839 -27.21 -24.86 26.05
N LEU A 840 -27.16 -25.29 24.77
CA LEU A 840 -26.17 -24.80 23.81
C LEU A 840 -26.37 -23.31 23.47
N MET A 841 -27.62 -22.85 23.33
CA MET A 841 -27.93 -21.46 23.02
C MET A 841 -27.97 -20.55 24.26
N GLY A 842 -28.31 -21.08 25.43
CA GLY A 842 -28.34 -20.34 26.69
C GLY A 842 -26.96 -19.85 27.15
N GLY A 843 -25.89 -20.53 26.75
CA GLY A 843 -24.51 -20.06 26.95
C GLY A 843 -24.16 -18.78 26.18
N ALA A 844 -24.94 -18.43 25.14
CA ALA A 844 -24.74 -17.23 24.33
C ALA A 844 -25.49 -15.99 24.87
N VAL A 845 -26.31 -16.15 25.91
CA VAL A 845 -27.13 -15.08 26.52
C VAL A 845 -26.50 -14.53 27.82
N ARG A 846 -25.40 -15.15 28.30
CA ARG A 846 -24.67 -14.69 29.49
C ARG A 846 -23.63 -13.62 29.18
#